data_AF-A0A291Q7U2-F1
#
_entry.id   AF-A0A291Q7U2-F1
#
_cell.length_a   1.000
_cell.length_b   1.000
_cell.length_c   1.000
_cell.angle_alpha   90.00
_cell.angle_beta   90.00
_cell.angle_gamma   90.00
#
_symmetry.space_group_name_H-M   'P 1'
#
loop_
_entity.id
_entity.type
_entity.pdbx_description
1 polymer ?
#
loop_
_entity_poly.entity_id
_entity_poly.type
_entity_poly.pdbx_seq_one_letter_code
_entity_poly.pdbx_strand_id
1 'polypeptide(L)'
;MPNPHAARPADTAPPDLSTVWLRTFLDVARHGSFTVAARELGWTQSAVSRQIAALEAALGGAPLFDRLPRGVRPTAHGRALLPHATDVMSRLTSLGRELTALRDATGGLLRVGAFATADAGLVPRAIARFRAARPGVTLVREEGLTPALLARVADGGLDLAVVSTTGGALPADAYELHHLLDEPLYVALPSGHPLAALPEVRFPQLAAEEWISGSSRIEGTLLDAAVRHGLRPRVAHVVAEWTAKQGYVAAGLGVTLIPALAAESVRQDIALVPLRDEGAPARAVYAATPRGHSAPPAVAPFLRALRAACPAGRAFPQPVRTAPAAPMSPTTPTTSTGRSPMSTAPKTHADEPDIDEDLVRRLVGARFPAWAGLPVRLVGSAGTSNVMYRLGTDMVVRLPRRAGDAESARREHEWLRRLSGALPVPVPAPLAMGEPGEGYPYPWSVFRWLEGETPVAGRPLAEPALFAEDMAAFLTALRGFDTAGAPASYRGDPLASRDADTRAVIAGLRGVVDTDAVTAVWDAALRAAPWQGPGVWVHGDLQPGNVLVARGRLSAVIDFECMGTADPAVDLIAAWYLMDGEARRSFRAALGPATDDAMWARGRGWALTIAVNELSYYRETNLWMADTARHVIGELTSGDGELGDGEVR
;
A
#
# COMPACT_ATOMS: atom_id res chain seq x y z
N MET A 1 63.34 -22.40 10.53
CA MET A 1 62.77 -21.37 11.42
C MET A 1 61.78 -20.53 10.63
N PRO A 2 60.48 -20.55 10.96
CA PRO A 2 59.51 -19.65 10.37
C PRO A 2 59.26 -18.42 11.27
N ASN A 3 59.04 -17.30 10.59
CA ASN A 3 58.91 -15.93 11.07
C ASN A 3 57.76 -15.72 12.10
N PRO A 4 58.01 -15.15 13.29
CA PRO A 4 56.95 -14.72 14.20
C PRO A 4 56.66 -13.23 13.94
N HIS A 5 55.51 -12.93 13.34
CA HIS A 5 54.74 -11.67 13.42
C HIS A 5 53.90 -11.50 12.15
N ALA A 6 52.81 -12.25 12.07
CA ALA A 6 51.62 -11.79 11.37
C ALA A 6 50.53 -11.71 12.45
N ALA A 7 50.25 -10.50 12.91
CA ALA A 7 49.15 -10.25 13.83
C ALA A 7 47.84 -10.65 13.15
N ARG A 8 47.07 -11.53 13.80
CA ARG A 8 45.69 -11.83 13.39
C ARG A 8 44.86 -10.55 13.48
N PRO A 9 43.98 -10.24 12.51
CA PRO A 9 43.00 -9.17 12.67
C PRO A 9 42.13 -9.47 13.88
N ALA A 10 41.90 -8.44 14.70
CA ALA A 10 41.13 -8.52 15.94
C ALA A 10 39.69 -8.98 15.67
N ASP A 11 39.18 -9.79 16.61
CA ASP A 11 37.83 -10.34 16.68
C ASP A 11 36.75 -9.34 16.24
N THR A 12 35.99 -9.68 15.20
CA THR A 12 34.86 -8.90 14.67
C THR A 12 33.54 -9.26 15.37
N ALA A 13 33.58 -9.53 16.67
CA ALA A 13 32.36 -9.66 17.46
C ALA A 13 31.90 -8.26 17.90
N PRO A 14 30.61 -7.92 17.79
CA PRO A 14 30.11 -6.66 18.32
C PRO A 14 30.41 -6.59 19.83
N PRO A 15 30.88 -5.45 20.35
CA PRO A 15 31.18 -5.31 21.76
C PRO A 15 29.91 -5.59 22.59
N ASP A 16 30.06 -6.34 23.69
CA ASP A 16 28.97 -6.60 24.63
C ASP A 16 28.64 -5.30 25.38
N LEU A 17 27.56 -4.64 24.96
CA LEU A 17 27.16 -3.32 25.45
C LEU A 17 25.84 -3.39 26.19
N SER A 18 25.82 -2.80 27.40
CA SER A 18 24.59 -2.64 28.18
C SER A 18 23.85 -1.34 27.85
N THR A 19 22.53 -1.42 27.70
CA THR A 19 21.64 -0.25 27.57
C THR A 19 21.65 0.64 28.82
N VAL A 20 22.02 0.06 29.96
CA VAL A 20 22.24 0.77 31.23
C VAL A 20 23.47 1.67 31.12
N TRP A 21 24.54 1.19 30.49
CA TRP A 21 25.77 1.96 30.29
C TRP A 21 25.56 3.13 29.34
N LEU A 22 24.93 2.88 28.19
CA LEU A 22 24.64 3.91 27.18
C LEU A 22 23.75 5.03 27.74
N ARG A 23 22.68 4.67 28.45
CA ARG A 23 21.82 5.64 29.15
C ARG A 23 22.59 6.46 30.18
N THR A 24 23.43 5.80 31.00
CA THR A 24 24.27 6.49 32.00
C THR A 24 25.21 7.49 31.31
N PHE A 25 25.85 7.08 30.21
CA PHE A 25 26.74 7.93 29.42
C PHE A 25 26.02 9.15 28.85
N LEU A 26 24.84 8.98 28.25
CA LEU A 26 24.03 10.08 27.74
C LEU A 26 23.61 11.05 28.84
N ASP A 27 23.22 10.55 30.03
CA ASP A 27 22.86 11.41 31.16
C ASP A 27 24.04 12.23 31.69
N VAL A 28 25.22 11.61 31.82
CA VAL A 28 26.45 12.33 32.21
C VAL A 28 26.83 13.38 31.16
N ALA A 29 26.74 13.05 29.87
CA ALA A 29 27.05 13.97 28.78
C ALA A 29 26.07 15.15 28.71
N ARG A 30 24.77 14.89 28.90
CA ARG A 30 23.72 15.92 28.91
C ARG A 30 23.88 16.92 30.05
N HIS A 31 24.21 16.43 31.25
CA HIS A 31 24.31 17.27 32.44
C HIS A 31 25.71 17.84 32.70
N GLY A 32 26.73 17.34 31.99
CA GLY A 32 28.12 17.71 32.23
C GLY A 32 28.59 17.43 33.66
N SER A 33 27.95 16.50 34.37
CA SER A 33 28.20 16.22 35.79
C SER A 33 27.76 14.82 36.20
N PHE A 34 28.71 14.05 36.74
CA PHE A 34 28.42 12.74 37.32
C PHE A 34 27.48 12.80 38.52
N THR A 35 27.60 13.85 39.35
CA THR A 35 26.77 14.02 40.55
C THR A 35 25.33 14.34 40.19
N VAL A 36 25.11 15.19 39.17
CA VAL A 36 23.76 15.51 38.69
C VAL A 36 23.14 14.28 38.02
N ALA A 37 23.87 13.62 37.12
CA ALA A 37 23.40 12.39 36.48
C ALA A 37 23.03 11.30 37.49
N ALA A 38 23.82 11.13 38.56
CA ALA A 38 23.53 10.18 39.63
C ALA A 38 22.22 10.50 40.36
N ARG A 39 21.96 11.78 40.64
CA ARG A 39 20.71 12.22 41.26
C ARG A 39 19.49 11.95 40.35
N GLU A 40 19.60 12.24 39.06
CA GLU A 40 18.52 12.01 38.08
C GLU A 40 18.24 10.50 37.87
N LEU A 41 19.28 9.66 37.93
CA LEU A 41 19.16 8.21 37.82
C LEU A 41 18.77 7.51 39.12
N GLY A 42 18.70 8.24 40.25
CA GLY A 42 18.43 7.68 41.58
C GLY A 42 19.57 6.80 42.12
N TRP A 43 20.80 7.03 41.68
CA TRP A 43 21.99 6.25 42.03
C TRP A 43 23.02 7.05 42.82
N THR A 44 24.01 6.37 43.39
CA THR A 44 25.20 7.03 43.94
C THR A 44 26.14 7.47 42.80
N GLN A 45 26.91 8.54 43.02
CA GLN A 45 27.90 9.01 42.06
C GLN A 45 28.97 7.93 41.74
N SER A 46 29.33 7.10 42.72
CA SER A 46 30.24 5.97 42.53
C SER A 46 29.65 4.88 41.65
N ALA A 47 28.33 4.64 41.70
CA ALA A 47 27.64 3.71 40.82
C ALA A 47 27.62 4.20 39.36
N VAL A 48 27.31 5.48 39.11
CA VAL A 48 27.40 6.10 37.77
C VAL A 48 28.82 6.01 37.23
N SER A 49 29.83 6.35 38.05
CA SER A 49 31.25 6.24 37.64
C SER A 49 31.64 4.82 37.24
N ARG A 50 31.15 3.81 37.98
CA ARG A 50 31.41 2.40 37.66
C ARG A 50 30.75 1.97 36.33
N GLN A 51 29.55 2.44 36.02
CA GLN A 51 28.91 2.14 34.73
C GLN A 51 29.65 2.80 33.56
N ILE A 52 30.15 4.03 33.72
CA ILE A 52 30.98 4.68 32.69
C ILE A 52 32.31 3.94 32.51
N ALA A 53 32.96 3.53 33.60
CA ALA A 53 34.20 2.77 33.52
C ALA A 53 34.00 1.39 32.84
N ALA A 54 32.85 0.74 33.07
CA ALA A 54 32.50 -0.51 32.39
C ALA A 54 32.27 -0.28 30.88
N LEU A 55 31.63 0.82 30.50
CA LEU A 55 31.47 1.22 29.10
C LEU A 55 32.80 1.50 28.42
N GLU A 56 33.67 2.25 29.10
CA GLU A 56 35.03 2.55 28.63
C GLU A 56 35.81 1.24 28.41
N ALA A 57 35.77 0.31 29.36
CA ALA A 57 36.42 -0.99 29.22
C ALA A 57 35.87 -1.81 28.04
N ALA A 58 34.55 -1.85 27.86
CA ALA A 58 33.90 -2.55 26.74
C ALA A 58 34.25 -1.94 25.37
N LEU A 59 34.63 -0.66 25.33
CA LEU A 59 35.00 0.08 24.11
C LEU A 59 36.52 0.26 23.95
N GLY A 60 37.32 -0.61 24.57
CA GLY A 60 38.78 -0.62 24.40
C GLY A 60 39.56 0.25 25.39
N GLY A 61 38.92 0.71 26.47
CA GLY A 61 39.55 1.36 27.61
C GLY A 61 39.81 2.87 27.48
N ALA A 62 39.45 3.49 26.34
CA ALA A 62 39.62 4.92 26.14
C ALA A 62 38.62 5.73 27.00
N PRO A 63 39.06 6.80 27.69
CA PRO A 63 38.17 7.60 28.52
C PRO A 63 37.15 8.35 27.65
N LEU A 64 35.88 8.35 28.08
CA LEU A 64 34.78 9.01 27.39
C LEU A 64 34.53 10.43 27.89
N PHE A 65 35.04 10.80 29.07
CA PHE A 65 34.93 12.15 29.64
C PHE A 65 36.26 12.72 30.14
N ASP A 66 36.51 14.00 29.84
CA ASP A 66 37.53 14.82 30.51
C ASP A 66 36.97 15.34 31.84
N ARG A 67 37.74 15.19 32.93
CA ARG A 67 37.43 15.82 34.22
C ARG A 67 37.92 17.26 34.24
N LEU A 68 37.02 18.20 34.53
CA LEU A 68 37.33 19.64 34.61
C LEU A 68 37.27 20.12 36.08
N PRO A 69 37.83 21.30 36.41
CA PRO A 69 37.68 21.90 37.74
C PRO A 69 36.21 22.07 38.16
N ARG A 70 35.30 22.18 37.18
CA ARG A 70 33.85 22.15 37.38
C ARG A 70 33.22 21.25 36.30
N GLY A 71 32.70 20.10 36.73
CA GLY A 71 31.98 19.17 35.85
C GLY A 71 32.88 18.33 34.94
N VAL A 72 32.28 17.81 33.88
CA VAL A 72 32.93 16.95 32.89
C VAL A 72 32.46 17.30 31.48
N ARG A 73 33.29 17.01 30.48
CA ARG A 73 32.94 17.15 29.07
C ARG A 73 33.31 15.87 28.31
N PRO A 74 32.57 15.49 27.26
CA PRO A 74 32.95 14.33 26.45
C PRO A 74 34.34 14.50 25.82
N THR A 75 35.14 13.43 25.80
CA THR A 75 36.40 13.37 25.02
C THR A 75 36.11 13.28 23.52
N ALA A 76 37.14 13.17 22.67
CA ALA A 76 36.92 12.86 21.24
C ALA A 76 36.16 11.53 21.06
N HIS A 77 36.52 10.49 21.83
CA HIS A 77 35.83 9.19 21.85
C HIS A 77 34.38 9.33 22.36
N GLY A 78 34.17 10.11 23.44
CA GLY A 78 32.82 10.40 23.93
C GLY A 78 31.96 11.15 22.90
N ARG A 79 32.51 12.14 22.19
CA ARG A 79 31.77 12.85 21.13
C ARG A 79 31.42 11.94 19.95
N ALA A 80 32.32 11.02 19.56
CA ALA A 80 32.04 10.05 18.52
C ALA A 80 30.95 9.04 18.93
N LEU A 81 30.91 8.62 20.20
CA LEU A 81 29.90 7.70 20.73
C LEU A 81 28.50 8.35 20.86
N LEU A 82 28.44 9.65 21.13
CA LEU A 82 27.22 10.39 21.45
C LEU A 82 26.05 10.18 20.45
N PRO A 83 26.21 10.35 19.12
CA PRO A 83 25.13 10.12 18.17
C PRO A 83 24.66 8.66 18.19
N HIS A 84 25.58 7.70 18.17
CA HIS A 84 25.24 6.27 18.14
C HIS A 84 24.51 5.79 19.40
N ALA A 85 24.96 6.22 20.58
CA ALA A 85 24.28 5.92 21.84
C ALA A 85 22.86 6.49 21.87
N THR A 86 22.68 7.70 21.31
CA THR A 86 21.36 8.37 21.20
C THR A 86 20.42 7.59 20.28
N ASP A 87 20.91 7.14 19.13
CA ASP A 87 20.13 6.38 18.16
C ASP A 87 19.67 5.03 18.72
N VAL A 88 20.58 4.30 19.36
CA VAL A 88 20.26 2.99 19.99
C VAL A 88 19.17 3.15 21.05
N MET A 89 19.30 4.12 21.95
CA MET A 89 18.31 4.37 23.00
C MET A 89 16.97 4.86 22.44
N SER A 90 17.00 5.65 21.36
CA SER A 90 15.79 6.09 20.65
C SER A 90 15.05 4.92 20.01
N ARG A 91 15.77 3.98 19.40
CA ARG A 91 15.18 2.77 18.79
C ARG A 91 14.51 1.88 19.83
N LEU A 92 15.14 1.68 20.98
CA LEU A 92 14.54 0.92 22.09
C LEU A 92 13.29 1.60 22.65
N THR A 93 13.29 2.93 22.72
CA THR A 93 12.12 3.71 23.16
C THR A 93 10.97 3.62 22.16
N SER A 94 11.25 3.63 20.86
CA SER A 94 10.26 3.44 19.80
C SER A 94 9.67 2.02 19.82
N LEU A 95 10.50 0.99 20.00
CA LEU A 95 10.03 -0.40 20.15
C LEU A 95 9.06 -0.54 21.33
N GLY A 96 9.38 0.05 22.49
CA GLY A 96 8.47 0.03 23.64
C GLY A 96 7.12 0.69 23.37
N ARG A 97 7.11 1.79 22.60
CA ARG A 97 5.88 2.46 22.15
C ARG A 97 5.09 1.62 21.15
N GLU A 98 5.76 0.98 20.19
CA GLU A 98 5.12 0.09 19.21
C GLU A 98 4.43 -1.11 19.87
N LEU A 99 5.12 -1.78 20.81
CA LEU A 99 4.55 -2.89 21.56
C LEU A 99 3.38 -2.46 22.45
N THR A 100 3.47 -1.27 23.06
CA THR A 100 2.37 -0.69 23.83
C THR A 100 1.18 -0.37 22.93
N ALA A 101 1.43 0.20 21.75
CA ALA A 101 0.39 0.55 20.80
C ALA A 101 -0.33 -0.68 20.24
N LEU A 102 0.40 -1.77 20.00
CA LEU A 102 -0.18 -3.07 19.66
C LEU A 102 -1.07 -3.60 20.79
N ARG A 103 -0.53 -3.67 22.01
CA ARG A 103 -1.25 -4.18 23.20
C ARG A 103 -2.55 -3.40 23.45
N ASP A 104 -2.49 -2.08 23.36
CA ASP A 104 -3.60 -1.20 23.69
C ASP A 104 -4.55 -1.01 22.49
N ALA A 105 -4.27 -1.67 21.36
CA ALA A 105 -4.95 -1.54 20.08
C ALA A 105 -5.02 -0.07 19.60
N THR A 106 -3.98 0.70 19.83
CA THR A 106 -3.82 2.09 19.36
C THR A 106 -2.85 2.20 18.19
N GLY A 107 -2.21 1.08 17.80
CA GLY A 107 -1.35 0.93 16.64
C GLY A 107 -1.34 -0.50 16.10
N GLY A 108 -0.74 -0.72 14.93
CA GLY A 108 -0.62 -2.04 14.31
C GLY A 108 -1.48 -2.23 13.08
N LEU A 109 -1.60 -3.48 12.62
CA LEU A 109 -2.32 -3.87 11.42
C LEU A 109 -3.48 -4.81 11.78
N LEU A 110 -4.62 -4.61 11.14
CA LEU A 110 -5.78 -5.49 11.19
C LEU A 110 -6.17 -5.89 9.76
N ARG A 111 -6.12 -7.19 9.46
CA ARG A 111 -6.45 -7.79 8.16
C ARG A 111 -7.87 -8.36 8.21
N VAL A 112 -8.77 -7.79 7.41
CA VAL A 112 -10.20 -8.13 7.43
C VAL A 112 -10.66 -8.66 6.07
N GLY A 113 -11.21 -9.87 6.04
CA GLY A 113 -11.90 -10.41 4.86
C GLY A 113 -13.40 -10.10 4.90
N ALA A 114 -14.04 -9.94 3.73
CA ALA A 114 -15.49 -9.83 3.62
C ALA A 114 -16.00 -10.27 2.25
N PHE A 115 -17.27 -10.69 2.17
CA PHE A 115 -17.96 -10.94 0.89
C PHE A 115 -18.66 -9.67 0.39
N ALA A 116 -18.80 -9.53 -0.94
CA ALA A 116 -19.29 -8.33 -1.62
C ALA A 116 -20.52 -7.64 -0.98
N THR A 117 -21.54 -8.39 -0.58
CA THR A 117 -22.75 -7.77 0.01
C THR A 117 -22.56 -7.28 1.45
N ALA A 118 -21.57 -7.79 2.18
CA ALA A 118 -21.16 -7.18 3.45
C ALA A 118 -20.44 -5.85 3.20
N ASP A 119 -19.71 -5.72 2.10
CA ASP A 119 -19.07 -4.45 1.70
C ASP A 119 -20.04 -3.42 1.16
N ALA A 120 -21.19 -3.85 0.66
CA ALA A 120 -22.24 -2.92 0.24
C ALA A 120 -22.83 -2.11 1.41
N GLY A 121 -22.79 -2.64 2.65
CA GLY A 121 -23.50 -2.01 3.78
C GLY A 121 -22.82 -2.13 5.15
N LEU A 122 -22.44 -3.33 5.58
CA LEU A 122 -22.01 -3.60 6.96
C LEU A 122 -20.56 -3.18 7.22
N VAL A 123 -19.64 -3.64 6.38
CA VAL A 123 -18.19 -3.55 6.62
C VAL A 123 -17.68 -2.11 6.53
N PRO A 124 -18.04 -1.27 5.53
CA PRO A 124 -17.58 0.12 5.49
C PRO A 124 -18.06 0.92 6.70
N ARG A 125 -19.29 0.68 7.16
CA ARG A 125 -19.87 1.31 8.37
C ARG A 125 -19.13 0.88 9.64
N ALA A 126 -18.65 -0.35 9.71
CA ALA A 126 -17.83 -0.83 10.82
C ALA A 126 -16.41 -0.24 10.76
N ILE A 127 -15.79 -0.20 9.57
CA ILE A 127 -14.46 0.40 9.34
C ILE A 127 -14.47 1.88 9.72
N ALA A 128 -15.49 2.65 9.31
CA ALA A 128 -15.60 4.06 9.66
C ALA A 128 -15.65 4.28 11.18
N ARG A 129 -16.48 3.50 11.88
CA ARG A 129 -16.58 3.53 13.36
C ARG A 129 -15.26 3.13 14.02
N PHE A 130 -14.62 2.08 13.51
CA PHE A 130 -13.36 1.58 14.05
C PHE A 130 -12.24 2.60 13.87
N ARG A 131 -12.08 3.20 12.68
CA ARG A 131 -11.08 4.24 12.40
C ARG A 131 -11.26 5.47 13.28
N ALA A 132 -12.51 5.89 13.52
CA ALA A 132 -12.79 7.01 14.42
C ALA A 132 -12.36 6.69 15.87
N ALA A 133 -12.58 5.46 16.34
CA ALA A 133 -12.19 5.05 17.68
C ALA A 133 -10.70 4.70 17.82
N ARG A 134 -10.06 4.22 16.74
CA ARG A 134 -8.72 3.60 16.70
C ARG A 134 -7.90 4.10 15.50
N PRO A 135 -7.61 5.40 15.39
CA PRO A 135 -7.01 5.99 14.19
C PRO A 135 -5.59 5.50 13.89
N GLY A 136 -4.84 5.03 14.88
CA GLY A 136 -3.47 4.52 14.68
C GLY A 136 -3.39 3.06 14.20
N VAL A 137 -4.51 2.33 14.12
CA VAL A 137 -4.53 0.96 13.58
C VAL A 137 -4.76 1.00 12.08
N THR A 138 -3.79 0.49 11.32
CA THR A 138 -3.93 0.26 9.87
C THR A 138 -4.90 -0.90 9.66
N LEU A 139 -5.90 -0.72 8.81
CA LEU A 139 -6.85 -1.76 8.45
C LEU A 139 -6.77 -2.01 6.96
N VAL A 140 -6.42 -3.24 6.58
CA VAL A 140 -6.44 -3.72 5.19
C VAL A 140 -7.61 -4.67 5.00
N ARG A 141 -8.24 -4.62 3.83
CA ARG A 141 -9.46 -5.35 3.53
C ARG A 141 -9.28 -6.19 2.27
N GLU A 142 -9.73 -7.44 2.32
CA GLU A 142 -9.73 -8.39 1.21
C GLU A 142 -11.18 -8.83 0.87
N GLU A 143 -11.46 -8.99 -0.42
CA GLU A 143 -12.73 -9.52 -0.91
C GLU A 143 -12.64 -10.99 -1.30
N GLY A 144 -13.63 -11.78 -0.88
CA GLY A 144 -13.68 -13.18 -1.26
C GLY A 144 -14.98 -13.87 -0.90
N LEU A 145 -15.10 -15.10 -1.40
CA LEU A 145 -16.17 -16.01 -1.00
C LEU A 145 -15.83 -16.66 0.35
N THR A 146 -16.86 -17.04 1.11
CA THR A 146 -16.71 -17.60 2.47
C THR A 146 -15.65 -18.72 2.57
N PRO A 147 -15.59 -19.73 1.68
CA PRO A 147 -14.57 -20.77 1.77
C PRO A 147 -13.13 -20.24 1.65
N ALA A 148 -12.88 -19.31 0.72
CA ALA A 148 -11.56 -18.72 0.51
C ALA A 148 -11.16 -17.82 1.70
N LEU A 149 -12.10 -17.01 2.21
CA LEU A 149 -11.85 -16.17 3.37
C LEU A 149 -11.55 -16.99 4.64
N LEU A 150 -12.25 -18.12 4.83
CA LEU A 150 -11.98 -19.02 5.95
C LEU A 150 -10.60 -19.69 5.84
N ALA A 151 -10.18 -20.09 4.63
CA ALA A 151 -8.83 -20.61 4.40
C ALA A 151 -7.75 -19.57 4.77
N ARG A 152 -7.97 -18.32 4.38
CA ARG A 152 -7.10 -17.18 4.71
C ARG A 152 -7.08 -16.82 6.19
N VAL A 153 -8.16 -17.07 6.93
CA VAL A 153 -8.12 -16.96 8.40
C VAL A 153 -7.34 -18.12 9.01
N ALA A 154 -7.44 -19.32 8.45
CA ALA A 154 -6.72 -20.50 8.95
C ALA A 154 -5.21 -20.43 8.71
N ASP A 155 -4.77 -19.84 7.59
CA ASP A 155 -3.34 -19.68 7.25
C ASP A 155 -2.69 -18.42 7.87
N GLY A 156 -3.46 -17.58 8.57
CA GLY A 156 -3.00 -16.34 9.19
C GLY A 156 -2.89 -15.14 8.24
N GLY A 157 -3.32 -15.27 6.99
CA GLY A 157 -3.44 -14.19 6.03
C GLY A 157 -4.51 -13.15 6.39
N LEU A 158 -5.52 -13.53 7.19
CA LEU A 158 -6.54 -12.67 7.75
C LEU A 158 -6.68 -12.87 9.26
N ASP A 159 -6.88 -11.76 9.99
CA ASP A 159 -7.13 -11.80 11.44
C ASP A 159 -8.60 -12.08 11.76
N LEU A 160 -9.49 -11.65 10.85
CA LEU A 160 -10.94 -11.84 10.93
C LEU A 160 -11.53 -11.85 9.53
N ALA A 161 -12.58 -12.66 9.31
CA ALA A 161 -13.38 -12.60 8.09
C ALA A 161 -14.88 -12.48 8.39
N VAL A 162 -15.58 -11.57 7.71
CA VAL A 162 -17.04 -11.53 7.67
C VAL A 162 -17.52 -12.58 6.66
N VAL A 163 -18.20 -13.60 7.15
CA VAL A 163 -18.62 -14.80 6.41
C VAL A 163 -20.12 -15.04 6.57
N SER A 164 -20.69 -15.90 5.73
CA SER A 164 -22.12 -16.21 5.77
C SER A 164 -22.41 -17.69 5.56
N THR A 165 -23.60 -18.13 5.95
CA THR A 165 -24.09 -19.49 5.70
C THR A 165 -24.52 -19.77 4.25
N THR A 166 -24.24 -18.86 3.33
CA THR A 166 -24.45 -19.10 1.89
C THR A 166 -23.53 -20.24 1.44
N GLY A 167 -24.14 -21.31 0.91
CA GLY A 167 -23.41 -22.52 0.52
C GLY A 167 -23.27 -23.60 1.59
N GLY A 168 -23.87 -23.41 2.77
CA GLY A 168 -23.97 -24.46 3.78
C GLY A 168 -23.59 -24.02 5.19
N ALA A 169 -23.48 -25.00 6.08
CA ALA A 169 -23.07 -24.78 7.46
C ALA A 169 -21.60 -24.34 7.54
N LEU A 170 -21.30 -23.41 8.44
CA LEU A 170 -19.94 -22.97 8.72
C LEU A 170 -19.23 -24.00 9.61
N PRO A 171 -17.93 -24.28 9.38
CA PRO A 171 -17.16 -25.24 10.19
C PRO A 171 -16.85 -24.67 11.57
N ALA A 172 -17.78 -24.81 12.52
CA ALA A 172 -17.69 -24.23 13.87
C ALA A 172 -16.56 -24.81 14.75
N ASP A 173 -15.95 -25.92 14.35
CA ASP A 173 -14.87 -26.56 15.10
C ASP A 173 -13.51 -25.87 14.87
N ALA A 174 -13.26 -25.37 13.66
CA ALA A 174 -11.99 -24.77 13.25
C ALA A 174 -11.88 -23.26 13.53
N TYR A 175 -13.02 -22.58 13.74
CA TYR A 175 -13.08 -21.12 13.88
C TYR A 175 -13.91 -20.72 15.11
N GLU A 176 -13.58 -19.59 15.69
CA GLU A 176 -14.49 -18.92 16.62
C GLU A 176 -15.44 -18.04 15.82
N LEU A 177 -16.73 -18.39 15.84
CA LEU A 177 -17.78 -17.72 15.07
C LEU A 177 -18.55 -16.75 15.95
N HIS A 178 -18.44 -15.46 15.62
CA HIS A 178 -19.14 -14.36 16.28
C HIS A 178 -20.37 -14.00 15.44
N HIS A 179 -21.57 -14.39 15.88
CA HIS A 179 -22.81 -14.00 15.19
C HIS A 179 -22.93 -12.47 15.11
N LEU A 180 -23.29 -11.98 13.92
CA LEU A 180 -23.49 -10.55 13.65
C LEU A 180 -24.97 -10.25 13.40
N LEU A 181 -25.59 -10.94 12.44
CA LEU A 181 -27.00 -10.74 12.09
C LEU A 181 -27.56 -11.93 11.30
N ASP A 182 -28.89 -12.03 11.34
CA ASP A 182 -29.66 -12.85 10.41
C ASP A 182 -30.29 -11.93 9.36
N GLU A 183 -30.14 -12.30 8.10
CA GLU A 183 -30.44 -11.46 6.95
C GLU A 183 -31.59 -12.05 6.12
N PRO A 184 -32.70 -11.31 5.90
CA PRO A 184 -33.75 -11.73 4.99
C PRO A 184 -33.30 -11.56 3.53
N LEU A 185 -34.01 -12.24 2.64
CA LEU A 185 -33.82 -12.09 1.19
C LEU A 185 -34.98 -11.31 0.58
N TYR A 186 -34.66 -10.56 -0.47
CA TYR A 186 -35.60 -9.95 -1.38
C TYR A 186 -35.51 -10.66 -2.74
N VAL A 187 -36.59 -10.60 -3.50
CA VAL A 187 -36.57 -10.89 -4.93
C VAL A 187 -36.42 -9.57 -5.68
N ALA A 188 -35.38 -9.49 -6.51
CA ALA A 188 -35.20 -8.41 -7.47
C ALA A 188 -35.99 -8.70 -8.73
N LEU A 189 -36.85 -7.76 -9.09
CA LEU A 189 -37.73 -7.83 -10.24
C LEU A 189 -37.59 -6.55 -11.07
N PRO A 190 -37.86 -6.59 -12.38
CA PRO A 190 -38.12 -5.37 -13.14
C PRO A 190 -39.24 -4.55 -12.47
N SER A 191 -39.13 -3.22 -12.43
CA SER A 191 -40.14 -2.35 -11.79
C SER A 191 -41.58 -2.55 -12.30
N GLY A 192 -41.74 -2.92 -13.58
CA GLY A 192 -43.05 -3.21 -14.18
C GLY A 192 -43.56 -4.66 -13.98
N HIS A 193 -42.83 -5.51 -13.25
CA HIS A 193 -43.19 -6.91 -13.08
C HIS A 193 -44.48 -7.09 -12.25
N PRO A 194 -45.40 -8.02 -12.59
CA PRO A 194 -46.65 -8.20 -11.84
C PRO A 194 -46.45 -8.47 -10.34
N LEU A 195 -45.39 -9.22 -9.99
CA LEU A 195 -45.05 -9.51 -8.60
C LEU A 195 -44.48 -8.30 -7.84
N ALA A 196 -44.02 -7.25 -8.52
CA ALA A 196 -43.51 -6.02 -7.90
C ALA A 196 -44.59 -5.26 -7.10
N ALA A 197 -45.87 -5.50 -7.41
CA ALA A 197 -46.99 -4.88 -6.71
C ALA A 197 -47.32 -5.57 -5.37
N LEU A 198 -46.80 -6.77 -5.13
CA LEU A 198 -47.10 -7.56 -3.94
C LEU A 198 -46.31 -7.08 -2.72
N PRO A 199 -46.87 -7.17 -1.50
CA PRO A 199 -46.16 -6.78 -0.27
C PRO A 199 -45.07 -7.80 0.13
N GLU A 200 -45.24 -9.06 -0.27
CA GLU A 200 -44.29 -10.16 -0.09
C GLU A 200 -44.54 -11.23 -1.15
N VAL A 201 -43.53 -12.05 -1.44
CA VAL A 201 -43.62 -13.21 -2.33
C VAL A 201 -43.14 -14.48 -1.63
N ARG A 202 -43.64 -15.64 -2.06
CA ARG A 202 -43.17 -16.97 -1.66
C ARG A 202 -42.57 -17.70 -2.86
N PHE A 203 -41.65 -18.63 -2.62
CA PHE A 203 -41.01 -19.42 -3.68
C PHE A 203 -41.96 -20.04 -4.72
N PRO A 204 -43.14 -20.60 -4.37
CA PRO A 204 -44.06 -21.17 -5.38
C PRO A 204 -44.53 -20.16 -6.43
N GLN A 205 -44.61 -18.87 -6.09
CA GLN A 205 -45.01 -17.81 -7.02
C GLN A 205 -43.90 -17.48 -8.03
N LEU A 206 -42.67 -17.96 -7.81
CA LEU A 206 -41.49 -17.73 -8.65
C LEU A 206 -41.14 -18.96 -9.51
N ALA A 207 -42.00 -19.98 -9.53
CA ALA A 207 -41.71 -21.25 -10.21
C ALA A 207 -41.60 -21.12 -11.74
N ALA A 208 -42.29 -20.15 -12.32
CA ALA A 208 -42.26 -19.86 -13.75
C ALA A 208 -41.16 -18.88 -14.16
N GLU A 209 -40.47 -18.25 -13.20
CA GLU A 209 -39.51 -17.19 -13.47
C GLU A 209 -38.17 -17.73 -14.00
N GLU A 210 -37.53 -16.93 -14.83
CA GLU A 210 -36.16 -17.16 -15.27
C GLU A 210 -35.18 -16.45 -14.33
N TRP A 211 -34.15 -17.18 -13.92
CA TRP A 211 -33.24 -16.76 -12.85
C TRP A 211 -31.89 -16.31 -13.40
N ILE A 212 -31.39 -15.24 -12.80
CA ILE A 212 -30.01 -14.77 -13.00
C ILE A 212 -29.19 -15.22 -11.78
N SER A 213 -28.22 -16.11 -12.02
CA SER A 213 -27.38 -16.69 -10.97
C SER A 213 -25.96 -16.14 -11.02
N GLY A 214 -25.24 -16.18 -9.90
CA GLY A 214 -23.80 -15.90 -9.86
C GLY A 214 -22.93 -17.03 -10.42
N SER A 215 -23.50 -18.22 -10.57
CA SER A 215 -22.81 -19.44 -10.99
C SER A 215 -23.78 -20.36 -11.75
N SER A 216 -23.23 -21.20 -12.64
CA SER A 216 -23.99 -22.27 -13.30
C SER A 216 -24.39 -23.38 -12.33
N ARG A 217 -23.67 -23.52 -11.21
CA ARG A 217 -24.04 -24.37 -10.06
C ARG A 217 -24.88 -23.56 -9.07
N ILE A 218 -25.96 -24.15 -8.58
CA ILE A 218 -26.84 -23.48 -7.61
C ILE A 218 -26.25 -23.58 -6.20
N GLU A 219 -25.55 -24.68 -5.92
CA GLU A 219 -24.83 -24.91 -4.67
C GLU A 219 -23.83 -23.77 -4.44
N GLY A 220 -23.78 -23.25 -3.21
CA GLY A 220 -22.91 -22.11 -2.91
C GLY A 220 -23.48 -20.73 -3.25
N THR A 221 -24.68 -20.66 -3.83
CA THR A 221 -25.35 -19.39 -4.15
C THR A 221 -26.54 -19.13 -3.24
N LEU A 222 -27.12 -17.92 -3.30
CA LEU A 222 -28.37 -17.61 -2.58
C LEU A 222 -29.57 -18.43 -3.10
N LEU A 223 -29.50 -18.96 -4.33
CA LEU A 223 -30.57 -19.79 -4.91
C LEU A 223 -30.64 -21.19 -4.28
N ASP A 224 -29.63 -21.59 -3.51
CA ASP A 224 -29.70 -22.83 -2.72
C ASP A 224 -30.91 -22.83 -1.78
N ALA A 225 -31.27 -21.66 -1.23
CA ALA A 225 -32.49 -21.49 -0.45
C ALA A 225 -33.73 -21.91 -1.26
N ALA A 226 -33.84 -21.50 -2.53
CA ALA A 226 -34.97 -21.85 -3.39
C ALA A 226 -35.10 -23.38 -3.58
N VAL A 227 -33.96 -24.06 -3.75
CA VAL A 227 -33.91 -25.52 -3.92
C VAL A 227 -34.37 -26.25 -2.66
N ARG A 228 -33.99 -25.78 -1.47
CA ARG A 228 -34.44 -26.34 -0.18
C ARG A 228 -35.97 -26.28 -0.01
N HIS A 229 -36.63 -25.29 -0.61
CA HIS A 229 -38.09 -25.17 -0.63
C HIS A 229 -38.76 -25.88 -1.81
N GLY A 230 -38.03 -26.77 -2.51
CA GLY A 230 -38.58 -27.58 -3.59
C GLY A 230 -38.70 -26.87 -4.93
N LEU A 231 -38.22 -25.62 -5.05
CA LEU A 231 -38.15 -24.94 -6.34
C LEU A 231 -37.07 -25.59 -7.21
N ARG A 232 -37.27 -25.57 -8.53
CA ARG A 232 -36.24 -25.88 -9.52
C ARG A 232 -35.99 -24.63 -10.37
N PRO A 233 -35.08 -23.74 -9.94
CA PRO A 233 -34.83 -22.47 -10.63
C PRO A 233 -34.36 -22.72 -12.07
N ARG A 234 -35.03 -22.11 -13.04
CA ARG A 234 -34.56 -22.08 -14.44
C ARG A 234 -33.51 -20.97 -14.59
N VAL A 235 -32.23 -21.30 -14.49
CA VAL A 235 -31.16 -20.31 -14.67
C VAL A 235 -31.00 -19.97 -16.15
N ALA A 236 -31.47 -18.79 -16.58
CA ALA A 236 -31.32 -18.31 -17.94
C ALA A 236 -29.98 -17.60 -18.17
N HIS A 237 -29.44 -16.94 -17.14
CA HIS A 237 -28.19 -16.19 -17.21
C HIS A 237 -27.29 -16.46 -16.00
N VAL A 238 -25.99 -16.58 -16.27
CA VAL A 238 -24.95 -16.68 -15.25
C VAL A 238 -24.13 -15.39 -15.28
N VAL A 239 -24.28 -14.56 -14.25
CA VAL A 239 -23.65 -13.25 -14.10
C VAL A 239 -23.07 -13.15 -12.69
N ALA A 240 -21.75 -13.29 -12.57
CA ALA A 240 -21.05 -13.30 -11.29
C ALA A 240 -21.01 -11.92 -10.62
N GLU A 241 -20.74 -10.86 -11.39
CA GLU A 241 -20.60 -9.50 -10.87
C GLU A 241 -21.96 -8.86 -10.56
N TRP A 242 -22.01 -8.16 -9.44
CA TRP A 242 -23.23 -7.64 -8.84
C TRP A 242 -23.92 -6.55 -9.68
N THR A 243 -23.16 -5.56 -10.14
CA THR A 243 -23.65 -4.42 -10.92
C THR A 243 -24.23 -4.89 -12.27
N ALA A 244 -23.56 -5.83 -12.93
CA ALA A 244 -24.03 -6.44 -14.16
C ALA A 244 -25.35 -7.19 -13.95
N LYS A 245 -25.48 -7.94 -12.84
CA LYS A 245 -26.72 -8.66 -12.52
C LYS A 245 -27.91 -7.72 -12.39
N GLN A 246 -27.73 -6.56 -11.77
CA GLN A 246 -28.78 -5.54 -11.71
C GLN A 246 -29.20 -5.06 -13.11
N GLY A 247 -28.24 -4.90 -14.04
CA GLY A 247 -28.55 -4.56 -15.43
C GLY A 247 -29.45 -5.57 -16.14
N TYR A 248 -29.23 -6.87 -15.92
CA TYR A 248 -30.06 -7.93 -16.50
C TYR A 248 -31.47 -7.94 -15.91
N VAL A 249 -31.61 -7.73 -14.60
CA VAL A 249 -32.91 -7.59 -13.94
C VAL A 249 -33.65 -6.37 -14.49
N ALA A 250 -33.01 -5.21 -14.54
CA ALA A 250 -33.62 -3.97 -15.05
C ALA A 250 -34.07 -4.10 -16.51
N ALA A 251 -33.34 -4.86 -17.33
CA ALA A 251 -33.68 -5.15 -18.73
C ALA A 251 -34.81 -6.18 -18.91
N GLY A 252 -35.34 -6.77 -17.84
CA GLY A 252 -36.40 -7.78 -17.95
C GLY A 252 -35.91 -9.17 -18.34
N LEU A 253 -34.62 -9.46 -18.21
CA LEU A 253 -34.01 -10.74 -18.62
C LEU A 253 -34.08 -11.83 -17.52
N GLY A 254 -34.75 -11.55 -16.41
CA GLY A 254 -34.95 -12.50 -15.32
C GLY A 254 -34.93 -11.84 -13.94
N VAL A 255 -35.01 -12.69 -12.92
CA VAL A 255 -35.09 -12.32 -11.50
C VAL A 255 -33.88 -12.85 -10.73
N THR A 256 -33.57 -12.26 -9.57
CA THR A 256 -32.52 -12.76 -8.67
C THR A 256 -32.91 -12.58 -7.20
N LEU A 257 -32.25 -13.33 -6.31
CA LEU A 257 -32.29 -13.05 -4.88
C LEU A 257 -31.26 -11.99 -4.51
N ILE A 258 -31.66 -11.10 -3.60
CA ILE A 258 -30.83 -10.02 -3.06
C ILE A 258 -30.87 -10.10 -1.54
N PRO A 259 -29.71 -10.18 -0.87
CA PRO A 259 -29.64 -10.14 0.58
C PRO A 259 -29.79 -8.68 1.07
N ALA A 260 -30.41 -8.49 2.23
CA ALA A 260 -30.83 -7.18 2.70
C ALA A 260 -29.72 -6.12 2.87
N LEU A 261 -28.49 -6.52 3.18
CA LEU A 261 -27.27 -5.71 3.23
C LEU A 261 -26.92 -5.08 1.87
N ALA A 262 -27.35 -5.70 0.77
CA ALA A 262 -27.18 -5.16 -0.57
C ALA A 262 -28.36 -4.31 -1.05
N ALA A 263 -29.48 -4.27 -0.30
CA ALA A 263 -30.73 -3.63 -0.76
C ALA A 263 -30.58 -2.13 -1.04
N GLU A 264 -29.76 -1.42 -0.25
CA GLU A 264 -29.51 0.03 -0.45
C GLU A 264 -28.74 0.35 -1.75
N SER A 265 -28.06 -0.64 -2.33
CA SER A 265 -27.22 -0.48 -3.54
C SER A 265 -27.95 -0.82 -4.85
N VAL A 266 -29.27 -1.05 -4.78
CA VAL A 266 -30.07 -1.51 -5.92
C VAL A 266 -30.53 -0.33 -6.78
N ARG A 267 -30.45 -0.49 -8.11
CA ARG A 267 -30.93 0.49 -9.09
C ARG A 267 -32.41 0.83 -8.87
N GLN A 268 -32.76 2.08 -9.13
CA GLN A 268 -34.13 2.61 -8.92
C GLN A 268 -35.19 2.00 -9.86
N ASP A 269 -34.79 1.40 -10.97
CA ASP A 269 -35.67 0.74 -11.95
C ASP A 269 -35.91 -0.75 -11.65
N ILE A 270 -35.41 -1.24 -10.50
CA ILE A 270 -35.61 -2.59 -9.98
C ILE A 270 -36.53 -2.51 -8.75
N ALA A 271 -37.57 -3.34 -8.73
CA ALA A 271 -38.39 -3.55 -7.56
C ALA A 271 -37.77 -4.65 -6.68
N LEU A 272 -37.66 -4.37 -5.39
CA LEU A 272 -37.29 -5.35 -4.36
C LEU A 272 -38.54 -5.76 -3.59
N VAL A 273 -38.90 -7.04 -3.66
CA VAL A 273 -40.06 -7.58 -2.93
C VAL A 273 -39.58 -8.54 -1.85
N PRO A 274 -39.98 -8.37 -0.58
CA PRO A 274 -39.60 -9.29 0.50
C PRO A 274 -39.96 -10.74 0.15
N LEU A 275 -39.00 -11.64 0.32
CA LEU A 275 -39.23 -13.08 0.17
C LEU A 275 -39.58 -13.67 1.53
N ARG A 276 -40.81 -14.15 1.67
CA ARG A 276 -41.25 -14.83 2.88
C ARG A 276 -40.71 -16.26 2.88
N ASP A 277 -39.78 -16.49 3.80
CA ASP A 277 -39.26 -17.81 4.15
C ASP A 277 -39.97 -18.32 5.40
N GLU A 278 -40.66 -19.45 5.31
CA GLU A 278 -41.36 -20.09 6.45
C GLU A 278 -40.44 -21.07 7.22
N GLY A 279 -39.11 -21.06 6.96
CA GLY A 279 -38.08 -21.87 7.62
C GLY A 279 -36.97 -21.07 8.35
N ALA A 280 -35.80 -21.71 8.54
CA ALA A 280 -34.58 -21.16 9.17
C ALA A 280 -34.16 -19.80 8.56
N PRO A 281 -33.32 -18.97 9.23
CA PRO A 281 -32.88 -17.69 8.66
C PRO A 281 -32.31 -17.89 7.25
N ALA A 282 -32.82 -17.12 6.29
CA ALA A 282 -32.49 -17.27 4.88
C ALA A 282 -30.97 -17.17 4.64
N ARG A 283 -30.29 -16.36 5.46
CA ARG A 283 -28.84 -16.29 5.57
C ARG A 283 -28.41 -15.74 6.93
N ALA A 284 -27.45 -16.38 7.58
CA ALA A 284 -26.83 -15.87 8.81
C ALA A 284 -25.41 -15.38 8.52
N VAL A 285 -25.02 -14.25 9.11
CA VAL A 285 -23.73 -13.58 8.91
C VAL A 285 -22.94 -13.59 10.21
N TYR A 286 -21.68 -13.99 10.12
CA TYR A 286 -20.75 -14.13 11.24
C TYR A 286 -19.46 -13.37 10.95
N ALA A 287 -18.76 -12.97 12.00
CA ALA A 287 -17.32 -12.77 11.93
C ALA A 287 -16.61 -14.04 12.40
N ALA A 288 -15.71 -14.57 11.60
CA ALA A 288 -14.87 -15.72 11.93
C ALA A 288 -13.48 -15.24 12.35
N THR A 289 -12.99 -15.73 13.48
CA THR A 289 -11.62 -15.53 13.97
C THR A 289 -10.93 -16.87 14.17
N PRO A 290 -9.58 -16.94 14.11
CA PRO A 290 -8.87 -18.19 14.28
C PRO A 290 -9.06 -18.74 15.70
N ARG A 291 -9.31 -20.04 15.83
CA ARG A 291 -9.41 -20.69 17.14
C ARG A 291 -8.02 -21.07 17.65
N GLY A 292 -7.78 -20.92 18.95
CA GLY A 292 -6.54 -21.37 19.61
C GLY A 292 -5.31 -20.49 19.37
N HIS A 293 -5.44 -19.38 18.65
CA HIS A 293 -4.36 -18.41 18.41
C HIS A 293 -4.67 -17.09 19.12
N SER A 294 -3.62 -16.36 19.54
CA SER A 294 -3.80 -15.01 20.08
C SER A 294 -4.19 -14.05 18.96
N ALA A 295 -5.47 -13.64 18.93
CA ALA A 295 -5.94 -12.62 18.01
C ALA A 295 -5.26 -11.26 18.30
N PRO A 296 -4.94 -10.45 17.27
CA PRO A 296 -4.44 -9.10 17.48
C PRO A 296 -5.40 -8.31 18.38
N PRO A 297 -4.90 -7.44 19.29
CA PRO A 297 -5.76 -6.66 20.19
C PRO A 297 -6.79 -5.78 19.46
N ALA A 298 -6.55 -5.45 18.19
CA ALA A 298 -7.46 -4.72 17.31
C ALA A 298 -8.72 -5.52 16.89
N VAL A 299 -8.71 -6.85 16.96
CA VAL A 299 -9.84 -7.71 16.58
C VAL A 299 -11.06 -7.45 17.48
N ALA A 300 -10.87 -7.40 18.81
CA ALA A 300 -11.98 -7.22 19.74
C ALA A 300 -12.71 -5.86 19.58
N PRO A 301 -12.02 -4.71 19.46
CA PRO A 301 -12.65 -3.44 19.10
C PRO A 301 -13.32 -3.47 17.72
N PHE A 302 -12.75 -4.16 16.73
CA PHE A 302 -13.37 -4.26 15.41
C PHE A 302 -14.65 -5.12 15.42
N LEU A 303 -14.67 -6.24 16.16
CA LEU A 303 -15.89 -7.03 16.40
C LEU A 303 -17.00 -6.18 17.04
N ARG A 304 -16.65 -5.29 17.98
CA ARG A 304 -17.62 -4.34 18.55
C ARG A 304 -18.13 -3.35 17.51
N ALA A 305 -17.26 -2.84 16.64
CA ALA A 305 -17.66 -1.95 15.54
C ALA A 305 -18.57 -2.66 14.52
N LEU A 306 -18.31 -3.93 14.20
CA LEU A 306 -19.19 -4.76 13.36
C LEU A 306 -20.57 -4.92 13.98
N ARG A 307 -20.64 -5.31 15.26
CA ARG A 307 -21.93 -5.45 15.98
C ARG A 307 -22.69 -4.12 16.04
N ALA A 308 -22.00 -3.01 16.28
CA ALA A 308 -22.62 -1.68 16.29
C ALA A 308 -23.04 -1.17 14.91
N ALA A 309 -22.48 -1.73 13.83
CA ALA A 309 -22.85 -1.42 12.45
C ALA A 309 -24.00 -2.30 11.93
N CYS A 310 -24.36 -3.37 12.65
CA CYS A 310 -25.49 -4.20 12.31
C CYS A 310 -26.80 -3.39 12.40
N PRO A 311 -27.73 -3.54 11.44
CA PRO A 311 -29.06 -2.92 11.52
C PRO A 311 -29.81 -3.39 12.78
N ALA A 312 -30.55 -2.49 13.42
CA ALA A 312 -31.32 -2.84 14.62
C ALA A 312 -32.61 -3.60 14.25
N GLY A 313 -32.67 -4.90 14.55
CA GLY A 313 -33.86 -5.75 14.42
C GLY A 313 -34.33 -6.00 12.97
N ARG A 314 -35.58 -6.46 12.79
CA ARG A 314 -36.22 -6.72 11.47
C ARG A 314 -36.38 -5.46 10.58
N ALA A 315 -35.85 -4.31 10.99
CA ALA A 315 -35.93 -3.05 10.25
C ALA A 315 -34.86 -2.97 9.16
N PHE A 316 -34.92 -3.89 8.19
CA PHE A 316 -34.28 -3.63 6.90
C PHE A 316 -35.12 -2.59 6.16
N PRO A 317 -34.48 -1.58 5.54
CA PRO A 317 -35.21 -0.50 4.88
C PRO A 317 -36.20 -1.08 3.87
N GLN A 318 -37.48 -0.68 3.99
CA GLN A 318 -38.42 -0.98 2.92
C GLN A 318 -38.01 -0.18 1.70
N PRO A 319 -37.81 -0.83 0.54
CA PRO A 319 -37.50 -0.13 -0.69
C PRO A 319 -38.62 0.88 -0.98
N VAL A 320 -38.24 2.11 -1.33
CA VAL A 320 -39.20 3.15 -1.72
C VAL A 320 -39.95 2.64 -2.95
N ARG A 321 -41.26 2.43 -2.83
CA ARG A 321 -42.13 2.11 -3.97
C ARG A 321 -42.18 3.34 -4.88
N THR A 322 -41.36 3.36 -5.92
CA THR A 322 -41.47 4.39 -6.95
C THR A 322 -42.70 4.08 -7.80
N ALA A 323 -43.70 4.96 -7.73
CA ALA A 323 -44.77 4.99 -8.73
C ALA A 323 -44.16 5.26 -10.12
N PRO A 324 -44.78 4.78 -11.22
CA PRO A 324 -44.25 4.99 -12.56
C PRO A 324 -44.12 6.50 -12.83
N ALA A 325 -42.92 6.94 -13.20
CA ALA A 325 -42.67 8.34 -13.52
C ALA A 325 -43.48 8.76 -14.76
N ALA A 326 -44.33 9.78 -14.60
CA ALA A 326 -44.90 10.50 -15.72
C ALA A 326 -43.79 11.23 -16.52
N PRO A 327 -43.93 11.40 -17.84
CA PRO A 327 -42.89 12.01 -18.67
C PRO A 327 -42.59 13.45 -18.24
N MET A 328 -41.33 13.74 -17.94
CA MET A 328 -40.86 15.05 -17.49
C MET A 328 -40.76 16.07 -18.64
N SER A 329 -41.38 17.22 -18.46
CA SER A 329 -41.06 18.46 -19.19
C SER A 329 -39.85 19.17 -18.54
N PRO A 330 -39.06 19.96 -19.29
CA PRO A 330 -37.81 20.52 -18.80
C PRO A 330 -38.06 21.78 -17.95
N THR A 331 -37.53 21.80 -16.73
CA THR A 331 -37.38 23.01 -15.92
C THR A 331 -35.94 23.17 -15.44
N THR A 332 -35.49 24.43 -15.52
CA THR A 332 -34.17 24.99 -15.24
C THR A 332 -33.63 24.69 -13.84
N PRO A 333 -32.29 24.62 -13.66
CA PRO A 333 -31.68 24.25 -12.39
C PRO A 333 -31.58 25.44 -11.43
N THR A 334 -32.13 25.26 -10.23
CA THR A 334 -31.87 26.13 -9.07
C THR A 334 -30.73 25.52 -8.25
N THR A 335 -29.68 26.30 -8.01
CA THR A 335 -28.53 25.97 -7.16
C THR A 335 -28.95 25.72 -5.72
N SER A 336 -28.65 24.54 -5.18
CA SER A 336 -28.68 24.25 -3.75
C SER A 336 -27.30 23.81 -3.28
N THR A 337 -26.68 24.63 -2.44
CA THR A 337 -25.39 24.41 -1.80
C THR A 337 -25.57 23.46 -0.61
N GLY A 338 -25.47 22.15 -0.84
CA GLY A 338 -25.38 21.13 0.19
C GLY A 338 -23.92 20.67 0.34
N ARG A 339 -23.28 20.99 1.47
CA ARG A 339 -21.89 20.65 1.79
C ARG A 339 -21.78 19.14 2.09
N SER A 340 -21.10 18.39 1.23
CA SER A 340 -20.73 16.97 1.46
C SER A 340 -19.67 16.84 2.57
N PRO A 341 -19.62 15.71 3.30
CA PRO A 341 -18.64 15.51 4.36
C PRO A 341 -17.21 15.46 3.78
N MET A 342 -16.32 16.25 4.38
CA MET A 342 -14.94 16.50 3.93
C MET A 342 -14.07 15.23 4.00
N SER A 343 -13.33 14.95 2.93
CA SER A 343 -12.37 13.84 2.85
C SER A 343 -10.98 14.32 3.32
N THR A 344 -10.47 13.70 4.38
CA THR A 344 -9.09 13.86 4.87
C THR A 344 -8.23 12.71 4.36
N ALA A 345 -6.98 12.99 3.96
CA ALA A 345 -6.06 11.92 3.57
C ALA A 345 -5.65 11.10 4.82
N PRO A 346 -5.57 9.76 4.73
CA PRO A 346 -5.08 8.94 5.85
C PRO A 346 -3.60 9.27 6.14
N LYS A 347 -3.27 9.49 7.41
CA LYS A 347 -1.90 9.69 7.90
C LYS A 347 -1.16 8.36 7.99
N THR A 348 0.10 8.36 7.59
CA THR A 348 0.98 7.19 7.71
C THR A 348 1.79 7.24 9.01
N HIS A 349 2.01 8.45 9.55
CA HIS A 349 2.76 8.73 10.78
C HIS A 349 2.09 9.82 11.65
N ALA A 350 2.32 9.76 12.96
CA ALA A 350 1.65 10.63 13.95
C ALA A 350 2.08 12.10 13.91
N ASP A 351 3.23 12.38 13.29
CA ASP A 351 3.84 13.70 13.09
C ASP A 351 3.47 14.35 11.74
N GLU A 352 2.66 13.68 10.92
CA GLU A 352 2.16 14.25 9.65
C GLU A 352 1.13 15.37 9.90
N PRO A 353 1.21 16.50 9.16
CA PRO A 353 0.19 17.53 9.20
C PRO A 353 -1.16 16.96 8.72
N ASP A 354 -2.27 17.44 9.28
CA ASP A 354 -3.61 17.13 8.76
C ASP A 354 -3.80 17.83 7.41
N ILE A 355 -3.76 17.07 6.32
CA ILE A 355 -3.97 17.59 4.97
C ILE A 355 -5.38 17.21 4.52
N ASP A 356 -6.26 18.20 4.45
CA ASP A 356 -7.63 18.09 3.98
C ASP A 356 -7.91 19.04 2.81
N GLU A 357 -9.04 18.84 2.12
CA GLU A 357 -9.41 19.67 0.97
C GLU A 357 -9.53 21.16 1.33
N ASP A 358 -9.96 21.48 2.55
CA ASP A 358 -10.14 22.86 3.00
C ASP A 358 -8.80 23.56 3.22
N LEU A 359 -7.81 22.87 3.79
CA LEU A 359 -6.44 23.36 3.88
C LEU A 359 -5.87 23.63 2.49
N VAL A 360 -6.04 22.70 1.55
CA VAL A 360 -5.54 22.88 0.19
C VAL A 360 -6.22 24.05 -0.52
N ARG A 361 -7.54 24.24 -0.34
CA ARG A 361 -8.26 25.42 -0.85
C ARG A 361 -7.71 26.72 -0.27
N ARG A 362 -7.45 26.77 1.05
CA ARG A 362 -6.88 27.96 1.71
C ARG A 362 -5.46 28.24 1.20
N LEU A 363 -4.61 27.21 1.11
CA LEU A 363 -3.25 27.31 0.59
C LEU A 363 -3.23 27.85 -0.85
N VAL A 364 -4.03 27.25 -1.74
CA VAL A 364 -4.15 27.70 -3.14
C VAL A 364 -4.73 29.11 -3.20
N GLY A 365 -5.79 29.42 -2.46
CA GLY A 365 -6.42 30.74 -2.47
C GLY A 365 -5.50 31.86 -1.95
N ALA A 366 -4.71 31.59 -0.91
CA ALA A 366 -3.79 32.57 -0.34
C ALA A 366 -2.57 32.83 -1.23
N ARG A 367 -2.05 31.79 -1.92
CA ARG A 367 -0.82 31.90 -2.73
C ARG A 367 -1.07 32.14 -4.22
N PHE A 368 -2.16 31.61 -4.76
CA PHE A 368 -2.51 31.68 -6.17
C PHE A 368 -3.97 32.13 -6.35
N PRO A 369 -4.27 33.44 -6.19
CA PRO A 369 -5.65 33.96 -6.25
C PRO A 369 -6.39 33.62 -7.55
N ALA A 370 -5.67 33.47 -8.67
CA ALA A 370 -6.24 33.06 -9.96
C ALA A 370 -6.86 31.64 -9.93
N TRP A 371 -6.49 30.80 -8.97
CA TRP A 371 -6.97 29.42 -8.81
C TRP A 371 -7.89 29.22 -7.61
N ALA A 372 -8.16 30.28 -6.83
CA ALA A 372 -8.90 30.20 -5.55
C ALA A 372 -10.31 29.59 -5.69
N GLY A 373 -10.95 29.75 -6.85
CA GLY A 373 -12.30 29.23 -7.12
C GLY A 373 -12.34 27.83 -7.75
N LEU A 374 -11.18 27.21 -8.04
CA LEU A 374 -11.14 25.91 -8.69
C LEU A 374 -11.51 24.78 -7.72
N PRO A 375 -12.23 23.73 -8.19
CA PRO A 375 -12.55 22.58 -7.36
C PRO A 375 -11.27 21.85 -6.93
N VAL A 376 -11.22 21.45 -5.65
CA VAL A 376 -10.15 20.64 -5.06
C VAL A 376 -10.74 19.30 -4.65
N ARG A 377 -10.13 18.19 -5.10
CA ARG A 377 -10.58 16.82 -4.80
C ARG A 377 -9.41 15.91 -4.49
N LEU A 378 -9.50 15.12 -3.43
CA LEU A 378 -8.46 14.15 -3.08
C LEU A 378 -8.26 13.12 -4.20
N VAL A 379 -7.00 12.85 -4.56
CA VAL A 379 -6.63 11.75 -5.46
C VAL A 379 -6.26 10.55 -4.62
N GLY A 380 -6.94 9.42 -4.84
CA GLY A 380 -6.58 8.15 -4.22
C GLY A 380 -5.25 7.65 -4.79
N SER A 381 -4.14 7.97 -4.16
CA SER A 381 -2.81 7.55 -4.61
C SER A 381 -2.15 6.59 -3.62
N ALA A 382 -1.39 5.63 -4.15
CA ALA A 382 -0.51 4.76 -3.37
C ALA A 382 0.81 5.44 -2.92
N GLY A 383 1.03 6.70 -3.30
CA GLY A 383 2.27 7.43 -3.02
C GLY A 383 2.53 7.64 -1.52
N THR A 384 3.76 7.39 -1.10
CA THR A 384 4.19 7.42 0.31
C THR A 384 4.76 8.75 0.76
N SER A 385 5.22 9.61 -0.16
CA SER A 385 5.89 10.88 0.15
C SER A 385 4.94 12.09 0.11
N ASN A 386 3.92 12.07 -0.74
CA ASN A 386 3.00 13.20 -0.94
C ASN A 386 1.53 12.81 -0.75
N VAL A 387 0.73 13.79 -0.35
CA VAL A 387 -0.72 13.77 -0.53
C VAL A 387 -1.06 14.56 -1.80
N MET A 388 -1.91 14.00 -2.66
CA MET A 388 -2.24 14.60 -3.95
C MET A 388 -3.71 15.01 -4.03
N TYR A 389 -3.94 16.23 -4.53
CA TYR A 389 -5.28 16.76 -4.77
C TYR A 389 -5.41 17.26 -6.21
N ARG A 390 -6.45 16.85 -6.92
CA ARG A 390 -6.82 17.41 -8.21
C ARG A 390 -7.28 18.85 -7.98
N LEU A 391 -6.74 19.79 -8.75
CA LEU A 391 -7.11 21.20 -8.76
C LEU A 391 -7.68 21.55 -10.14
N GLY A 392 -8.95 21.93 -10.20
CA GLY A 392 -9.63 22.12 -11.47
C GLY A 392 -9.73 20.80 -12.26
N THR A 393 -9.62 20.89 -13.57
CA THR A 393 -9.71 19.74 -14.48
C THR A 393 -8.35 19.26 -14.97
N ASP A 394 -7.30 20.07 -14.85
CA ASP A 394 -6.04 19.91 -15.58
C ASP A 394 -4.79 20.08 -14.69
N MET A 395 -4.94 20.19 -13.37
CA MET A 395 -3.83 20.35 -12.43
C MET A 395 -3.91 19.41 -11.24
N VAL A 396 -2.76 19.22 -10.60
CA VAL A 396 -2.62 18.48 -9.34
C VAL A 396 -1.72 19.24 -8.38
N VAL A 397 -2.14 19.27 -7.11
CA VAL A 397 -1.37 19.78 -5.98
C VAL A 397 -0.71 18.58 -5.30
N ARG A 398 0.63 18.63 -5.13
CA ARG A 398 1.40 17.65 -4.35
C ARG A 398 1.89 18.32 -3.06
N LEU A 399 1.46 17.75 -1.93
CA LEU A 399 1.83 18.22 -0.60
C LEU A 399 2.70 17.16 0.10
N PRO A 400 3.98 17.46 0.37
CA PRO A 400 4.86 16.62 1.18
C PRO A 400 4.25 16.20 2.52
N ARG A 401 4.44 14.94 2.91
CA ARG A 401 3.99 14.42 4.21
C ARG A 401 4.98 14.76 5.33
N ARG A 402 6.29 14.82 5.02
CA ARG A 402 7.37 15.09 5.98
C ARG A 402 8.34 16.16 5.49
N ALA A 403 9.17 16.66 6.41
CA ALA A 403 10.20 17.66 6.11
C ALA A 403 11.22 17.18 5.05
N GLY A 404 11.61 15.88 5.07
CA GLY A 404 12.54 15.32 4.09
C GLY A 404 11.97 15.31 2.67
N ASP A 405 10.68 14.97 2.52
CA ASP A 405 9.99 14.94 1.22
C ASP A 405 9.89 16.35 0.60
N ALA A 406 9.86 17.39 1.44
CA ALA A 406 9.78 18.78 1.03
C ALA A 406 11.05 19.30 0.34
N GLU A 407 12.22 18.78 0.70
CA GLU A 407 13.49 19.10 0.03
C GLU A 407 13.55 18.45 -1.36
N SER A 408 13.03 17.23 -1.49
CA SER A 408 12.90 16.52 -2.76
C SER A 408 11.97 17.25 -3.71
N ALA A 409 10.81 17.73 -3.23
CA ALA A 409 9.84 18.48 -4.03
C ALA A 409 10.42 19.75 -4.68
N ARG A 410 11.30 20.50 -3.96
CA ARG A 410 11.99 21.68 -4.53
C ARG A 410 12.92 21.30 -5.67
N ARG A 411 13.69 20.24 -5.46
CA ARG A 411 14.66 19.72 -6.43
C ARG A 411 13.95 19.19 -7.68
N GLU A 412 12.85 18.47 -7.48
CA GLU A 412 12.00 17.95 -8.54
C GLU A 412 11.46 19.09 -9.42
N HIS A 413 10.92 20.13 -8.79
CA HIS A 413 10.37 21.29 -9.49
C HIS A 413 11.41 22.05 -10.32
N GLU A 414 12.64 22.21 -9.83
CA GLU A 414 13.71 22.89 -10.56
C GLU A 414 14.09 22.13 -11.84
N TRP A 415 14.33 20.82 -11.73
CA TRP A 415 14.86 20.04 -12.84
C TRP A 415 13.79 19.63 -13.85
N LEU A 416 12.55 19.38 -13.43
CA LEU A 416 11.46 19.14 -14.37
C LEU A 416 11.15 20.35 -15.26
N ARG A 417 11.43 21.59 -14.82
CA ARG A 417 11.38 22.76 -15.71
C ARG A 417 12.35 22.67 -16.88
N ARG A 418 13.49 22.01 -16.69
CA ARG A 418 14.53 21.86 -17.72
C ARG A 418 14.29 20.62 -18.59
N LEU A 419 13.73 19.54 -18.01
CA LEU A 419 13.55 18.25 -18.69
C LEU A 419 12.22 18.14 -19.46
N SER A 420 11.13 18.74 -18.98
CA SER A 420 9.76 18.44 -19.46
C SER A 420 9.43 18.79 -20.92
N GLY A 421 10.23 19.64 -21.58
CA GLY A 421 9.96 20.08 -22.95
C GLY A 421 10.63 19.26 -24.06
N ALA A 422 11.54 18.34 -23.72
CA ALA A 422 12.37 17.63 -24.70
C ALA A 422 12.31 16.10 -24.58
N LEU A 423 11.47 15.58 -23.69
CA LEU A 423 11.22 14.14 -23.56
C LEU A 423 10.11 13.67 -24.51
N PRO A 424 10.18 12.43 -25.03
CA PRO A 424 9.26 11.93 -26.06
C PRO A 424 7.85 11.62 -25.53
N VAL A 425 7.70 11.51 -24.20
CA VAL A 425 6.42 11.36 -23.52
C VAL A 425 6.26 12.45 -22.45
N PRO A 426 5.02 12.87 -22.16
CA PRO A 426 4.74 13.79 -21.07
C PRO A 426 5.36 13.37 -19.72
N VAL A 427 5.91 14.36 -19.02
CA VAL A 427 6.33 14.26 -17.61
C VAL A 427 5.70 15.42 -16.82
N PRO A 428 5.64 15.37 -15.47
CA PRO A 428 4.97 16.41 -14.71
C PRO A 428 5.54 17.79 -15.04
N ALA A 429 4.70 18.67 -15.58
CA ALA A 429 5.09 20.04 -15.92
C ALA A 429 4.86 20.95 -14.71
N PRO A 430 5.93 21.44 -14.05
CA PRO A 430 5.81 22.30 -12.87
C PRO A 430 5.19 23.66 -13.23
N LEU A 431 4.03 23.96 -12.63
CA LEU A 431 3.31 25.21 -12.85
C LEU A 431 3.64 26.25 -11.79
N ALA A 432 3.60 25.87 -10.53
CA ALA A 432 3.91 26.76 -9.42
C ALA A 432 4.45 26.01 -8.19
N MET A 433 5.17 26.75 -7.34
CA MET A 433 5.63 26.30 -6.03
C MET A 433 4.99 27.18 -4.96
N GLY A 434 4.30 26.57 -4.02
CA GLY A 434 3.75 27.21 -2.83
C GLY A 434 4.73 27.19 -1.66
N GLU A 435 4.65 28.23 -0.84
CA GLU A 435 5.39 28.32 0.42
C GLU A 435 4.55 27.78 1.58
N PRO A 436 5.17 27.41 2.72
CA PRO A 436 4.46 27.13 3.96
C PRO A 436 3.46 28.22 4.32
N GLY A 437 2.30 27.85 4.87
CA GLY A 437 1.21 28.78 5.19
C GLY A 437 -0.05 28.06 5.67
N GLU A 438 -1.04 28.78 6.18
CA GLU A 438 -2.35 28.22 6.58
C GLU A 438 -2.29 27.04 7.59
N GLY A 439 -1.20 26.93 8.35
CA GLY A 439 -0.93 25.82 9.27
C GLY A 439 -0.18 24.63 8.64
N TYR A 440 0.11 24.67 7.34
CA TYR A 440 0.93 23.68 6.65
C TYR A 440 2.42 24.09 6.67
N PRO A 441 3.33 23.21 7.15
CA PRO A 441 4.71 23.61 7.46
C PRO A 441 5.69 23.51 6.29
N TYR A 442 5.30 22.91 5.16
CA TYR A 442 6.24 22.56 4.08
C TYR A 442 5.98 23.36 2.79
N PRO A 443 7.00 23.58 1.94
CA PRO A 443 6.76 23.93 0.54
C PRO A 443 5.95 22.83 -0.17
N TRP A 444 5.20 23.19 -1.19
CA TRP A 444 4.34 22.28 -1.94
C TRP A 444 4.24 22.72 -3.39
N SER A 445 3.83 21.83 -4.28
CA SER A 445 3.93 22.07 -5.72
C SER A 445 2.61 21.87 -6.45
N VAL A 446 2.45 22.59 -7.56
CA VAL A 446 1.35 22.43 -8.51
C VAL A 446 1.93 22.01 -9.86
N PHE A 447 1.43 20.90 -10.38
CA PHE A 447 1.80 20.34 -11.67
C PHE A 447 0.60 20.25 -12.60
N ARG A 448 0.85 20.11 -13.90
CA ARG A 448 -0.17 19.65 -14.85
C ARG A 448 -0.60 18.22 -14.53
N TRP A 449 -1.90 17.97 -14.59
CA TRP A 449 -2.44 16.62 -14.52
C TRP A 449 -2.13 15.87 -15.82
N LEU A 450 -1.63 14.64 -15.70
CA LEU A 450 -1.36 13.75 -16.82
C LEU A 450 -2.38 12.61 -16.77
N GLU A 451 -3.08 12.38 -17.88
CA GLU A 451 -4.07 11.31 -17.97
C GLU A 451 -3.40 9.97 -18.30
N GLY A 452 -3.90 8.91 -17.70
CA GLY A 452 -3.47 7.53 -17.95
C GLY A 452 -3.76 6.62 -16.78
N GLU A 453 -3.55 5.32 -17.00
CA GLU A 453 -3.75 4.28 -16.00
C GLU A 453 -2.40 3.81 -15.47
N THR A 454 -2.32 3.48 -14.18
CA THR A 454 -1.14 2.83 -13.61
C THR A 454 -1.11 1.37 -14.04
N PRO A 455 -0.05 0.88 -14.70
CA PRO A 455 0.08 -0.53 -15.04
C PRO A 455 0.17 -1.38 -13.77
N VAL A 456 -0.15 -2.67 -13.88
CA VAL A 456 -0.06 -3.62 -12.77
C VAL A 456 0.97 -4.68 -13.14
N ALA A 457 1.97 -4.87 -12.28
CA ALA A 457 3.00 -5.89 -12.48
C ALA A 457 2.36 -7.27 -12.73
N GLY A 458 2.88 -8.00 -13.73
CA GLY A 458 2.36 -9.30 -14.14
C GLY A 458 1.04 -9.28 -14.92
N ARG A 459 0.43 -8.10 -15.18
CA ARG A 459 -0.70 -8.00 -16.11
C ARG A 459 -0.21 -7.61 -17.50
N PRO A 460 -0.59 -8.35 -18.56
CA PRO A 460 -0.20 -8.01 -19.93
C PRO A 460 -0.72 -6.63 -20.34
N LEU A 461 0.13 -5.85 -20.99
CA LEU A 461 -0.27 -4.64 -21.69
C LEU A 461 -0.91 -5.01 -23.04
N ALA A 462 -1.77 -4.13 -23.55
CA ALA A 462 -2.39 -4.37 -24.87
C ALA A 462 -1.37 -4.26 -26.02
N GLU A 463 -0.33 -3.44 -25.87
CA GLU A 463 0.70 -3.20 -26.89
C GLU A 463 2.12 -3.30 -26.27
N PRO A 464 2.52 -4.49 -25.80
CA PRO A 464 3.70 -4.67 -24.94
C PRO A 464 5.02 -4.31 -25.65
N ALA A 465 5.16 -4.61 -26.94
CA ALA A 465 6.34 -4.25 -27.73
C ALA A 465 6.45 -2.73 -27.97
N LEU A 466 5.33 -2.07 -28.28
CA LEU A 466 5.33 -0.61 -28.48
C LEU A 466 5.59 0.14 -27.17
N PHE A 467 5.06 -0.34 -26.05
CA PHE A 467 5.41 0.18 -24.72
C PHE A 467 6.91 0.08 -24.44
N ALA A 468 7.52 -1.06 -24.77
CA ALA A 468 8.96 -1.28 -24.63
C ALA A 468 9.78 -0.30 -25.49
N GLU A 469 9.38 -0.07 -26.74
CA GLU A 469 10.01 0.91 -27.63
C GLU A 469 9.88 2.34 -27.08
N ASP A 470 8.69 2.72 -26.61
CA ASP A 470 8.44 4.05 -26.03
C ASP A 470 9.31 4.28 -24.77
N MET A 471 9.42 3.27 -23.91
CA MET A 471 10.27 3.32 -22.71
C MET A 471 11.76 3.43 -23.08
N ALA A 472 12.23 2.69 -24.09
CA ALA A 472 13.60 2.78 -24.57
C ALA A 472 13.92 4.16 -25.17
N ALA A 473 12.97 4.72 -25.94
CA ALA A 473 13.09 6.07 -26.48
C ALA A 473 13.13 7.12 -25.38
N PHE A 474 12.28 7.00 -24.35
CA PHE A 474 12.28 7.86 -23.18
C PHE A 474 13.64 7.83 -22.45
N LEU A 475 14.17 6.65 -22.14
CA LEU A 475 15.47 6.52 -21.47
C LEU A 475 16.61 7.07 -22.30
N THR A 476 16.60 6.82 -23.61
CA THR A 476 17.63 7.36 -24.52
C THR A 476 17.60 8.88 -24.54
N ALA A 477 16.41 9.48 -24.61
CA ALA A 477 16.24 10.92 -24.54
C ALA A 477 16.69 11.49 -23.19
N LEU A 478 16.28 10.88 -22.08
CA LEU A 478 16.65 11.31 -20.73
C LEU A 478 18.16 11.31 -20.53
N ARG A 479 18.84 10.23 -20.93
CA ARG A 479 20.30 10.09 -20.82
C ARG A 479 21.07 11.10 -21.68
N GLY A 480 20.43 11.64 -22.73
CA GLY A 480 21.02 12.61 -23.65
C GLY A 480 21.08 14.05 -23.13
N PHE A 481 20.46 14.35 -21.99
CA PHE A 481 20.52 15.68 -21.38
C PHE A 481 21.91 15.99 -20.81
N ASP A 482 22.30 17.28 -20.85
CA ASP A 482 23.52 17.76 -20.21
C ASP A 482 23.47 17.51 -18.70
N THR A 483 24.53 16.89 -18.18
CA THR A 483 24.69 16.56 -16.76
C THR A 483 25.36 17.68 -15.96
N ALA A 484 25.71 18.80 -16.60
CA ALA A 484 26.31 19.95 -15.92
C ALA A 484 25.42 20.47 -14.77
N GLY A 485 25.95 20.42 -13.55
CA GLY A 485 25.25 20.85 -12.34
C GLY A 485 24.12 19.93 -11.88
N ALA A 486 23.92 18.78 -12.54
CA ALA A 486 22.93 17.80 -12.14
C ALA A 486 23.27 17.20 -10.76
N PRO A 487 22.27 16.99 -9.89
CA PRO A 487 22.49 16.31 -8.62
C PRO A 487 22.82 14.83 -8.86
N ALA A 488 23.47 14.19 -7.88
CA ALA A 488 23.51 12.73 -7.83
C ALA A 488 22.10 12.18 -7.57
N SER A 489 21.75 11.08 -8.24
CA SER A 489 20.50 10.36 -7.94
C SER A 489 20.54 9.79 -6.51
N TYR A 490 19.36 9.62 -5.90
CA TYR A 490 19.24 8.85 -4.65
C TYR A 490 19.83 7.43 -4.77
N ARG A 491 19.77 6.83 -5.97
CA ARG A 491 20.39 5.55 -6.32
C ARG A 491 21.66 5.75 -7.16
N GLY A 492 22.44 6.78 -6.83
CA GLY A 492 23.65 7.17 -7.55
C GLY A 492 24.91 6.36 -7.21
N ASP A 493 24.93 5.66 -6.07
CA ASP A 493 26.07 4.86 -5.65
C ASP A 493 26.23 3.57 -6.49
N PRO A 494 27.46 3.03 -6.62
CA PRO A 494 27.69 1.76 -7.31
C PRO A 494 26.86 0.63 -6.69
N LEU A 495 26.29 -0.26 -7.52
CA LEU A 495 25.47 -1.39 -7.05
C LEU A 495 26.13 -2.21 -5.93
N ALA A 496 27.46 -2.40 -6.00
CA ALA A 496 28.25 -3.13 -5.03
C ALA A 496 28.23 -2.52 -3.61
N SER A 497 27.95 -1.22 -3.45
CA SER A 497 27.83 -0.60 -2.14
C SER A 497 26.66 -1.16 -1.32
N ARG A 498 25.68 -1.78 -2.00
CA ARG A 498 24.47 -2.36 -1.40
C ARG A 498 24.63 -3.83 -1.02
N ASP A 499 25.81 -4.43 -1.19
CA ASP A 499 26.00 -5.88 -1.03
C ASP A 499 25.64 -6.38 0.38
N ALA A 500 26.23 -5.78 1.41
CA ALA A 500 25.98 -6.19 2.79
C ALA A 500 24.49 -6.09 3.17
N ASP A 501 23.86 -4.96 2.87
CA ASP A 501 22.45 -4.71 3.19
C ASP A 501 21.52 -5.64 2.40
N THR A 502 21.78 -5.81 1.10
CA THR A 502 20.96 -6.68 0.24
C THR A 502 21.03 -8.13 0.70
N ARG A 503 22.23 -8.63 1.04
CA ARG A 503 22.39 -9.99 1.59
C ARG A 503 21.69 -10.17 2.93
N ALA A 504 21.74 -9.16 3.80
CA ALA A 504 21.03 -9.20 5.08
C ALA A 504 19.51 -9.30 4.87
N VAL A 505 18.96 -8.55 3.92
CA VAL A 505 17.55 -8.60 3.55
C VAL A 505 17.17 -9.95 2.96
N ILE A 506 17.97 -10.49 2.03
CA ILE A 506 17.74 -11.82 1.45
C ILE A 506 17.70 -12.89 2.55
N ALA A 507 18.66 -12.87 3.48
CA ALA A 507 18.69 -13.80 4.60
C ALA A 507 17.42 -13.71 5.48
N GLY A 508 16.88 -12.49 5.67
CA GLY A 508 15.65 -12.24 6.40
C GLY A 508 14.37 -12.71 5.69
N LEU A 509 14.43 -13.04 4.41
CA LEU A 509 13.31 -13.54 3.60
C LEU A 509 13.31 -15.07 3.46
N ARG A 510 14.12 -15.80 4.24
CA ARG A 510 14.11 -17.26 4.27
C ARG A 510 12.71 -17.80 4.60
N GLY A 511 12.22 -18.71 3.77
CA GLY A 511 10.86 -19.27 3.89
C GLY A 511 9.76 -18.38 3.29
N VAL A 512 10.10 -17.20 2.77
CA VAL A 512 9.20 -16.33 1.99
C VAL A 512 9.52 -16.42 0.50
N VAL A 513 10.80 -16.49 0.14
CA VAL A 513 11.29 -16.68 -1.23
C VAL A 513 12.38 -17.76 -1.26
N ASP A 514 12.69 -18.27 -2.45
CA ASP A 514 13.89 -19.09 -2.66
C ASP A 514 15.14 -18.21 -2.55
N THR A 515 15.71 -18.16 -1.34
CA THR A 515 16.87 -17.32 -1.04
C THR A 515 18.12 -17.74 -1.79
N ASP A 516 18.23 -19.00 -2.20
CA ASP A 516 19.40 -19.51 -2.91
C ASP A 516 19.34 -19.05 -4.37
N ALA A 517 18.18 -19.17 -5.01
CA ALA A 517 17.95 -18.62 -6.35
C ALA A 517 18.12 -17.10 -6.39
N VAL A 518 17.58 -16.38 -5.40
CA VAL A 518 17.74 -14.93 -5.26
C VAL A 518 19.20 -14.53 -5.07
N THR A 519 19.94 -15.25 -4.21
CA THR A 519 21.38 -14.98 -3.99
C THR A 519 22.19 -15.22 -5.26
N ALA A 520 21.86 -16.25 -6.04
CA ALA A 520 22.54 -16.52 -7.30
C ALA A 520 22.38 -15.37 -8.32
N VAL A 521 21.18 -14.77 -8.41
CA VAL A 521 20.94 -13.58 -9.25
C VAL A 521 21.75 -12.39 -8.74
N TRP A 522 21.78 -12.17 -7.43
CA TRP A 522 22.56 -11.08 -6.82
C TRP A 522 24.07 -11.22 -7.10
N ASP A 523 24.62 -12.41 -6.89
CA ASP A 523 26.04 -12.70 -7.12
C ASP A 523 26.41 -12.55 -8.60
N ALA A 524 25.52 -12.92 -9.52
CA ALA A 524 25.73 -12.70 -10.96
C ALA A 524 25.78 -11.22 -11.32
N ALA A 525 24.90 -10.40 -10.73
CA ALA A 525 24.90 -8.95 -10.95
C ALA A 525 26.17 -8.28 -10.40
N LEU A 526 26.68 -8.73 -9.25
CA LEU A 526 27.91 -8.18 -8.66
C LEU A 526 29.19 -8.59 -9.39
N ARG A 527 29.16 -9.68 -10.17
CA ARG A 527 30.28 -10.07 -11.04
C ARG A 527 30.35 -9.25 -12.34
N ALA A 528 29.28 -8.54 -12.70
CA ALA A 528 29.26 -7.71 -13.89
C ALA A 528 30.26 -6.55 -13.76
N ALA A 529 30.91 -6.20 -14.87
CA ALA A 529 31.85 -5.08 -14.88
C ALA A 529 31.14 -3.78 -14.43
N PRO A 530 31.76 -2.95 -13.57
CA PRO A 530 31.17 -1.70 -13.14
C PRO A 530 31.15 -0.66 -14.27
N TRP A 531 30.20 0.26 -14.22
CA TRP A 531 30.13 1.39 -15.15
C TRP A 531 31.39 2.26 -15.05
N GLN A 532 32.00 2.56 -16.20
CA GLN A 532 33.22 3.37 -16.29
C GLN A 532 32.99 4.75 -16.92
N GLY A 533 31.81 4.98 -17.49
CA GLY A 533 31.46 6.28 -18.08
C GLY A 533 31.08 7.31 -17.03
N PRO A 534 30.89 8.58 -17.42
CA PRO A 534 30.26 9.57 -16.55
C PRO A 534 28.85 9.12 -16.17
N GLY A 535 28.37 9.56 -15.00
CA GLY A 535 26.97 9.36 -14.63
C GLY A 535 26.07 10.09 -15.62
N VAL A 536 24.99 9.43 -16.03
CA VAL A 536 23.98 10.00 -16.94
C VAL A 536 22.70 10.30 -16.18
N TRP A 537 21.83 11.13 -16.74
CA TRP A 537 20.49 11.33 -16.19
C TRP A 537 19.72 10.02 -16.15
N VAL A 538 19.20 9.72 -14.96
CA VAL A 538 18.34 8.57 -14.68
C VAL A 538 17.07 9.04 -13.99
N HIS A 539 15.99 8.31 -14.19
CA HIS A 539 14.77 8.45 -13.39
C HIS A 539 15.01 7.89 -11.98
N GLY A 540 15.68 6.74 -11.91
CA GLY A 540 16.09 6.07 -10.69
C GLY A 540 15.03 5.15 -10.09
N ASP A 541 13.76 5.25 -10.49
CA ASP A 541 12.65 4.50 -9.88
C ASP A 541 11.48 4.16 -10.85
N LEU A 542 11.78 3.57 -12.01
CA LEU A 542 10.77 3.22 -13.02
C LEU A 542 9.95 1.97 -12.66
N GLN A 543 9.06 2.14 -11.69
CA GLN A 543 8.12 1.14 -11.18
C GLN A 543 6.70 1.42 -11.66
N PRO A 544 5.73 0.48 -11.50
CA PRO A 544 4.37 0.68 -11.99
C PRO A 544 3.72 1.97 -11.51
N GLY A 545 3.95 2.36 -10.26
CA GLY A 545 3.38 3.58 -9.67
C GLY A 545 3.87 4.89 -10.32
N ASN A 546 4.99 4.84 -11.04
CA ASN A 546 5.68 6.00 -11.61
C ASN A 546 5.53 6.07 -13.15
N VAL A 547 4.66 5.22 -13.70
CA VAL A 547 4.41 5.14 -15.14
C VAL A 547 2.92 5.17 -15.39
N LEU A 548 2.50 5.89 -16.43
CA LEU A 548 1.13 5.90 -16.91
C LEU A 548 1.06 5.25 -18.29
N VAL A 549 0.02 4.45 -18.49
CA VAL A 549 -0.30 3.82 -19.78
C VAL A 549 -1.63 4.33 -20.32
N ALA A 550 -1.70 4.48 -21.64
CA ALA A 550 -2.94 4.74 -22.35
C ALA A 550 -2.97 3.91 -23.62
N ARG A 551 -4.07 3.15 -23.83
CA ARG A 551 -4.22 2.24 -24.97
C ARG A 551 -3.03 1.28 -25.14
N GLY A 552 -2.52 0.77 -24.02
CA GLY A 552 -1.41 -0.20 -24.01
C GLY A 552 -0.01 0.36 -24.22
N ARG A 553 0.15 1.68 -24.42
CA ARG A 553 1.44 2.34 -24.64
C ARG A 553 1.81 3.28 -23.50
N LEU A 554 3.09 3.66 -23.43
CA LEU A 554 3.59 4.63 -22.45
C LEU A 554 2.96 6.00 -22.74
N SER A 555 2.17 6.52 -21.80
CA SER A 555 1.52 7.83 -21.96
C SER A 555 2.18 8.93 -21.15
N ALA A 556 2.82 8.59 -20.03
CA ALA A 556 3.62 9.50 -19.24
C ALA A 556 4.56 8.76 -18.28
N VAL A 557 5.62 9.45 -17.86
CA VAL A 557 6.46 9.04 -16.71
C VAL A 557 6.29 10.11 -15.64
N ILE A 558 6.09 9.71 -14.39
CA ILE A 558 5.79 10.59 -13.27
C ILE A 558 6.69 10.27 -12.07
N ASP A 559 6.69 11.16 -11.08
CA ASP A 559 7.44 11.03 -9.82
C ASP A 559 8.96 10.95 -9.98
N PHE A 560 9.58 12.12 -10.11
CA PHE A 560 11.02 12.26 -10.38
C PHE A 560 11.82 12.53 -9.09
N GLU A 561 11.32 12.14 -7.92
CA GLU A 561 12.00 12.38 -6.64
C GLU A 561 13.38 11.69 -6.56
N CYS A 562 13.55 10.56 -7.24
CA CYS A 562 14.83 9.83 -7.30
C CYS A 562 15.77 10.27 -8.43
N MET A 563 15.37 11.25 -9.26
CA MET A 563 16.14 11.59 -10.45
C MET A 563 17.51 12.18 -10.13
N GLY A 564 18.45 12.01 -11.05
CA GLY A 564 19.77 12.61 -10.96
C GLY A 564 20.76 11.89 -11.86
N THR A 565 22.04 12.10 -11.61
CA THR A 565 23.11 11.38 -12.31
C THR A 565 23.44 10.06 -11.62
N ALA A 566 23.55 8.98 -12.39
CA ALA A 566 23.92 7.65 -11.92
C ALA A 566 24.44 6.75 -13.05
N ASP A 567 24.81 5.50 -12.69
CA ASP A 567 24.95 4.39 -13.65
C ASP A 567 23.62 4.18 -14.40
N PRO A 568 23.59 4.17 -15.75
CA PRO A 568 22.35 3.99 -16.52
C PRO A 568 21.62 2.68 -16.26
N ALA A 569 22.30 1.68 -15.67
CA ALA A 569 21.71 0.39 -15.32
C ALA A 569 20.55 0.49 -14.33
N VAL A 570 20.49 1.54 -13.49
CA VAL A 570 19.43 1.69 -12.48
C VAL A 570 18.03 1.82 -13.08
N ASP A 571 17.91 2.39 -14.28
CA ASP A 571 16.62 2.53 -14.96
C ASP A 571 16.17 1.26 -15.70
N LEU A 572 17.06 0.27 -15.83
CA LEU A 572 16.70 -1.00 -16.44
C LEU A 572 15.76 -1.83 -15.58
N ILE A 573 15.49 -1.42 -14.34
CA ILE A 573 14.47 -2.06 -13.49
C ILE A 573 13.10 -2.14 -14.18
N ALA A 574 12.80 -1.18 -15.07
CA ALA A 574 11.61 -1.18 -15.91
C ALA A 574 11.38 -2.52 -16.64
N ALA A 575 12.46 -3.20 -17.03
CA ALA A 575 12.41 -4.49 -17.73
C ALA A 575 11.75 -5.62 -16.93
N TRP A 576 11.83 -5.58 -15.59
CA TRP A 576 11.23 -6.61 -14.72
C TRP A 576 9.99 -6.09 -14.00
N TYR A 577 9.89 -4.78 -13.77
CA TYR A 577 8.74 -4.17 -13.11
C TYR A 577 7.55 -3.94 -14.05
N LEU A 578 7.78 -3.73 -15.34
CA LEU A 578 6.76 -3.23 -16.28
C LEU A 578 6.55 -4.14 -17.51
N MET A 579 7.40 -5.15 -17.70
CA MET A 579 7.49 -5.88 -18.96
C MET A 579 7.55 -7.40 -18.74
N ASP A 580 6.80 -8.12 -19.58
CA ASP A 580 6.96 -9.57 -19.74
C ASP A 580 8.21 -9.92 -20.56
N GLY A 581 8.49 -11.21 -20.72
CA GLY A 581 9.68 -11.69 -21.42
C GLY A 581 9.79 -11.24 -22.89
N GLU A 582 8.68 -11.04 -23.60
CA GLU A 582 8.72 -10.58 -25.00
C GLU A 582 9.00 -9.08 -25.07
N ALA A 583 8.26 -8.28 -24.32
CA ALA A 583 8.49 -6.83 -24.20
C ALA A 583 9.91 -6.53 -23.72
N ARG A 584 10.44 -7.32 -22.78
CA ARG A 584 11.79 -7.17 -22.25
C ARG A 584 12.87 -7.33 -23.34
N ARG A 585 12.71 -8.31 -24.23
CA ARG A 585 13.62 -8.47 -25.39
C ARG A 585 13.53 -7.30 -26.35
N SER A 586 12.32 -6.84 -26.65
CA SER A 586 12.10 -5.65 -27.50
C SER A 586 12.71 -4.39 -26.88
N PHE A 587 12.56 -4.20 -25.57
CA PHE A 587 13.14 -3.08 -24.83
C PHE A 587 14.67 -3.08 -24.90
N ARG A 588 15.29 -4.25 -24.64
CA ARG A 588 16.74 -4.41 -24.73
C ARG A 588 17.25 -4.16 -26.15
N ALA A 589 16.56 -4.66 -27.16
CA ALA A 589 16.90 -4.43 -28.56
C ALA A 589 16.77 -2.94 -28.94
N ALA A 590 15.72 -2.26 -28.48
CA ALA A 590 15.47 -0.84 -28.76
C ALA A 590 16.48 0.09 -28.08
N LEU A 591 16.98 -0.26 -26.88
CA LEU A 591 18.09 0.46 -26.23
C LEU A 591 19.42 0.31 -27.00
N GLY A 592 19.52 -0.71 -27.85
CA GLY A 592 20.64 -0.91 -28.77
C GLY A 592 21.97 -1.28 -28.10
N PRO A 593 23.09 -1.16 -28.85
CA PRO A 593 24.41 -1.63 -28.41
C PRO A 593 24.97 -0.93 -27.16
N ALA A 594 24.38 0.20 -26.75
CA ALA A 594 24.77 0.92 -25.53
C ALA A 594 24.39 0.15 -24.25
N THR A 595 23.52 -0.86 -24.34
CA THR A 595 23.13 -1.73 -23.22
C THR A 595 23.77 -3.11 -23.38
N ASP A 596 25.03 -3.22 -22.97
CA ASP A 596 25.79 -4.46 -23.00
C ASP A 596 25.32 -5.48 -21.92
N ASP A 597 25.85 -6.70 -21.99
CA ASP A 597 25.52 -7.77 -21.03
C ASP A 597 25.83 -7.38 -19.59
N ALA A 598 26.90 -6.60 -19.37
CA ALA A 598 27.30 -6.17 -18.03
C ALA A 598 26.28 -5.16 -17.46
N MET A 599 25.88 -4.17 -18.23
CA MET A 599 24.85 -3.19 -17.86
C MET A 599 23.51 -3.88 -17.62
N TRP A 600 23.13 -4.83 -18.46
CA TRP A 600 21.92 -5.62 -18.28
C TRP A 600 21.95 -6.43 -16.97
N ALA A 601 23.07 -7.09 -16.67
CA ALA A 601 23.26 -7.82 -15.42
C ALA A 601 23.23 -6.90 -14.18
N ARG A 602 23.81 -5.69 -14.26
CA ARG A 602 23.67 -4.68 -13.20
C ARG A 602 22.21 -4.22 -13.05
N GLY A 603 21.49 -4.07 -14.16
CA GLY A 603 20.05 -3.76 -14.17
C GLY A 603 19.22 -4.82 -13.44
N ARG A 604 19.51 -6.11 -13.68
CA ARG A 604 18.93 -7.22 -12.91
C ARG A 604 19.21 -7.10 -11.42
N GLY A 605 20.45 -6.75 -11.06
CA GLY A 605 20.84 -6.51 -9.68
C GLY A 605 20.05 -5.38 -9.03
N TRP A 606 19.89 -4.25 -9.73
CA TRP A 606 19.06 -3.14 -9.26
C TRP A 606 17.61 -3.57 -9.03
N ALA A 607 17.01 -4.27 -9.99
CA ALA A 607 15.64 -4.76 -9.85
C ALA A 607 15.50 -5.69 -8.64
N LEU A 608 16.49 -6.57 -8.43
CA LEU A 608 16.50 -7.49 -7.31
C LEU A 608 16.62 -6.78 -5.96
N THR A 609 17.63 -5.93 -5.77
CA THR A 609 17.86 -5.26 -4.48
C THR A 609 16.65 -4.40 -4.09
N ILE A 610 16.00 -3.74 -5.04
CA ILE A 610 14.79 -2.96 -4.76
C ILE A 610 13.65 -3.90 -4.37
N ALA A 611 13.37 -4.94 -5.18
CA ALA A 611 12.27 -5.86 -4.91
C ALA A 611 12.40 -6.61 -3.57
N VAL A 612 13.60 -7.08 -3.19
CA VAL A 612 13.78 -7.75 -1.88
C VAL A 612 13.60 -6.78 -0.72
N ASN A 613 14.04 -5.53 -0.85
CA ASN A 613 13.81 -4.49 0.16
C ASN A 613 12.31 -4.16 0.28
N GLU A 614 11.62 -4.01 -0.84
CA GLU A 614 10.18 -3.79 -0.88
C GLU A 614 9.40 -4.93 -0.26
N LEU A 615 9.71 -6.17 -0.63
CA LEU A 615 9.05 -7.34 -0.05
C LEU A 615 9.33 -7.41 1.45
N SER A 616 10.57 -7.20 1.89
CA SER A 616 10.91 -7.21 3.32
C SER A 616 10.18 -6.14 4.11
N TYR A 617 10.04 -4.94 3.56
CA TYR A 617 9.46 -3.79 4.25
C TYR A 617 7.93 -3.76 4.18
N TYR A 618 7.35 -4.06 3.01
CA TYR A 618 5.93 -3.91 2.73
C TYR A 618 5.11 -5.19 2.81
N ARG A 619 5.72 -6.38 3.01
CA ARG A 619 5.03 -7.69 3.02
C ARG A 619 3.73 -7.72 3.81
N GLU A 620 3.63 -6.94 4.87
CA GLU A 620 2.49 -6.88 5.75
C GLU A 620 1.71 -5.57 5.65
N THR A 621 2.34 -4.47 5.25
CA THR A 621 1.77 -3.10 5.34
C THR A 621 1.26 -2.56 4.02
N ASN A 622 1.75 -3.02 2.87
CA ASN A 622 1.31 -2.61 1.55
C ASN A 622 1.35 -3.80 0.57
N LEU A 623 0.20 -4.47 0.42
CA LEU A 623 0.10 -5.67 -0.40
C LEU A 623 0.37 -5.42 -1.88
N TRP A 624 0.03 -4.25 -2.42
CA TRP A 624 0.31 -3.92 -3.82
C TRP A 624 1.82 -3.84 -4.09
N MET A 625 2.58 -3.20 -3.20
CA MET A 625 4.05 -3.20 -3.26
C MET A 625 4.63 -4.60 -3.05
N ALA A 626 4.10 -5.36 -2.08
CA ALA A 626 4.56 -6.71 -1.80
C ALA A 626 4.32 -7.68 -2.97
N ASP A 627 3.15 -7.60 -3.62
CA ASP A 627 2.80 -8.44 -4.77
C ASP A 627 3.62 -8.06 -6.00
N THR A 628 3.86 -6.75 -6.22
CA THR A 628 4.77 -6.27 -7.26
C THR A 628 6.18 -6.83 -7.03
N ALA A 629 6.70 -6.73 -5.81
CA ALA A 629 8.01 -7.24 -5.46
C ALA A 629 8.11 -8.78 -5.63
N ARG A 630 7.09 -9.54 -5.22
CA ARG A 630 7.03 -11.00 -5.44
C ARG A 630 7.06 -11.34 -6.92
N HIS A 631 6.30 -10.61 -7.75
CA HIS A 631 6.29 -10.81 -9.19
C HIS A 631 7.69 -10.57 -9.78
N VAL A 632 8.33 -9.45 -9.45
CA VAL A 632 9.67 -9.10 -9.93
C VAL A 632 10.70 -10.15 -9.49
N ILE A 633 10.68 -10.58 -8.22
CA ILE A 633 11.56 -11.63 -7.73
C ILE A 633 11.33 -12.93 -8.51
N GLY A 634 10.07 -13.30 -8.76
CA GLY A 634 9.69 -14.45 -9.57
C GLY A 634 10.24 -14.36 -10.99
N GLU A 635 10.10 -13.22 -11.66
CA GLU A 635 10.65 -12.98 -13.01
C GLU A 635 12.18 -13.05 -13.06
N LEU A 636 12.85 -12.66 -11.98
CA LEU A 636 14.32 -12.67 -11.89
C LEU A 636 14.89 -14.06 -11.63
N THR A 637 14.15 -14.92 -10.93
CA THR A 637 14.58 -16.26 -10.51
C THR A 637 14.01 -17.40 -11.36
N SER A 638 12.89 -17.18 -12.06
CA SER A 638 12.37 -18.12 -13.04
C SER A 638 13.34 -18.13 -14.22
N GLY A 639 14.02 -19.27 -14.44
CA GLY A 639 15.09 -19.42 -15.43
C GLY A 639 14.70 -19.26 -16.90
N ASP A 640 13.56 -18.64 -17.19
CA ASP A 640 13.06 -18.41 -18.53
C ASP A 640 13.77 -17.20 -19.17
N GLY A 641 14.88 -17.50 -19.86
CA GLY A 641 15.07 -16.96 -21.19
C GLY A 641 16.32 -16.13 -21.51
N GLU A 642 17.34 -16.02 -20.65
CA GLU A 642 18.53 -15.20 -20.98
C GLU A 642 19.87 -15.73 -20.43
N LEU A 643 20.03 -17.05 -20.27
CA LEU A 643 21.38 -17.66 -20.28
C LEU A 643 21.70 -17.99 -21.74
N GLY A 644 22.71 -17.30 -22.28
CA GLY A 644 23.00 -17.26 -23.71
C GLY A 644 23.19 -18.62 -24.37
N ASP A 645 22.71 -18.70 -25.61
CA ASP A 645 23.26 -19.59 -26.63
C ASP A 645 24.77 -19.32 -26.76
N GLY A 646 25.57 -20.09 -26.03
CA GLY A 646 26.99 -19.83 -25.96
C GLY A 646 27.79 -20.83 -25.14
N GLU A 647 27.43 -22.11 -25.14
CA GLU A 647 28.36 -23.22 -24.89
C GLU A 647 27.69 -24.59 -25.15
N VAL A 648 27.42 -24.88 -26.43
CA VAL A 648 27.47 -26.25 -26.93
C VAL A 648 28.26 -26.23 -28.23
N ARG A 649 29.58 -26.40 -28.10
CA ARG A 649 30.43 -27.12 -29.06
C ARG A 649 31.78 -27.46 -28.45
#